data_AF-A0AAD0WYN0-F1
#
_entry.id   AF-A0AAD0WYN0-F1
#
_cell.length_a   1.000
_cell.length_b   1.000
_cell.length_c   1.000
_cell.angle_alpha   90.00
_cell.angle_beta   90.00
_cell.angle_gamma   90.00
#
_symmetry.space_group_name_H-M   'P 1'
#
loop_
_entity.id
_entity.type
_entity.pdbx_description
1 polymer ?
#
loop_
_entity_poly.entity_id
_entity_poly.type
_entity_poly.pdbx_seq_one_letter_code
_entity_poly.pdbx_strand_id
1 'polypeptide(L)'
;MRLRALVVLISVSCLTVFANSGMSVLPSLEWQRSELEAKVYDKMNRGVRVILNHDYYFVDVEIATTAPEVPKFNIPLNKSNNKGLSGNDSVESKTVDAEKEAKAKKEQEELDKNGKKIKFTNDLPEADYGETVVFSKFGMEAPLIDDFNDFSPSGKILLTMGDDSKAKIERIKEGFKKEKEALNKEISKLKEATKEKPSFVEQMWKYNTSIDIFKNISAVNILVRLPESIVKEERIRIEKLIQSIKLGVSGVKPKFTFEYTVKMPIQEKETLTPKDFISALSGVSNIIAIVLGVLLIGLVGNRLISKFFELSSGSQSGGNFTMQNDSADDEDEGSSGDAIAAGGAGGSDGIGVHSLNGVERFKVFVENTPQEAILLVKKWLAQGDKNSKAALRALVQQIDNNALKEIFKMLSEPERAAWRDLLNSPLTANELTGANDFISNQIVQSVIVPSLIEDPNTYDLLLKLNSDVVKKVYQEEPYIVALVLNALNDSFVAEVLSTCDDEIVSEILQSSVVIKEEEVRDGQAKIKDTLSKYIETKSNLPFVEKLFEILPKVTSKVEKSIFETLKDNVTFEQFLSLSRDYYPAELIDSLPEKFLKEALTQYDLKKRVAMLMGLDAEMRNYYLDICAPDGTKARDLISIEFETIERDETLLNKVMNEKEDNWKDFVSYVRTLISKDKEFKSEIDSVVHNWVSQKYGETNSDSHLKVA
;
A
#
# COMPACT_ATOMS: atom_id res chain seq x y z
N MET A 1 -40.27 -20.46 31.74
CA MET A 1 -39.12 -21.23 32.28
C MET A 1 -38.33 -22.00 31.22
N ARG A 2 -38.97 -22.65 30.22
CA ARG A 2 -38.26 -23.46 29.20
C ARG A 2 -37.31 -22.68 28.27
N LEU A 3 -37.55 -21.39 28.04
CA LEU A 3 -36.66 -20.54 27.24
C LEU A 3 -35.36 -20.13 27.99
N ARG A 4 -35.41 -20.04 29.32
CA ARG A 4 -34.22 -19.71 30.13
C ARG A 4 -33.28 -20.91 30.28
N ALA A 5 -33.81 -22.14 30.28
CA ALA A 5 -33.00 -23.35 30.30
C ALA A 5 -32.22 -23.54 28.98
N LEU A 6 -32.79 -23.16 27.84
CA LEU A 6 -32.12 -23.25 26.54
C LEU A 6 -30.97 -22.22 26.40
N VAL A 7 -31.15 -21.01 26.93
CA VAL A 7 -30.13 -19.95 26.89
C VAL A 7 -28.95 -20.27 27.83
N VAL A 8 -29.19 -20.94 28.96
CA VAL A 8 -28.12 -21.38 29.87
C VAL A 8 -27.36 -22.60 29.32
N LEU A 9 -28.01 -23.48 28.56
CA LEU A 9 -27.34 -24.62 27.93
C LEU A 9 -26.45 -24.19 26.75
N ILE A 10 -26.85 -23.15 25.99
CA ILE A 10 -26.05 -22.62 24.87
C ILE A 10 -24.87 -21.78 25.37
N SER A 11 -24.99 -21.09 26.50
CA SER A 11 -23.89 -20.28 27.07
C SER A 11 -22.80 -21.11 27.76
N VAL A 12 -23.09 -22.32 28.23
CA VAL A 12 -22.09 -23.21 28.84
C VAL A 12 -21.24 -23.95 27.79
N SER A 13 -21.76 -24.18 26.58
CA SER A 13 -21.01 -24.85 25.49
C SER A 13 -20.12 -23.92 24.64
N CYS A 14 -20.23 -22.60 24.76
CA CYS A 14 -19.37 -21.65 24.02
C CYS A 14 -18.08 -21.25 24.75
N LEU A 15 -17.91 -21.63 26.02
CA LEU A 15 -16.77 -21.19 26.85
C LEU A 15 -15.53 -22.09 26.80
N THR A 16 -15.54 -23.20 26.04
CA THR A 16 -14.39 -24.13 25.95
C THR A 16 -13.66 -24.14 24.61
N VAL A 17 -13.97 -23.23 23.67
CA VAL A 17 -13.31 -23.21 22.33
C VAL A 17 -12.40 -21.99 22.10
N PHE A 18 -12.45 -20.96 22.96
CA PHE A 18 -11.65 -19.74 22.78
C PHE A 18 -10.33 -19.72 23.57
N ALA A 19 -9.58 -20.82 23.52
CA ALA A 19 -8.21 -20.88 24.04
C ALA A 19 -7.26 -21.51 23.00
N ASN A 20 -7.32 -21.06 21.74
CA ASN A 20 -6.23 -21.15 20.76
C ASN A 20 -6.65 -20.52 19.42
N SER A 21 -6.71 -19.19 19.36
CA SER A 21 -6.83 -18.46 18.09
C SER A 21 -5.68 -17.46 17.96
N GLY A 22 -4.48 -18.01 18.08
CA GLY A 22 -3.21 -17.37 17.74
C GLY A 22 -2.40 -18.30 16.84
N MET A 23 -2.99 -18.71 15.71
CA MET A 23 -2.23 -19.33 14.61
C MET A 23 -2.91 -18.92 13.31
N SER A 24 -2.19 -18.11 12.53
CA SER A 24 -2.33 -18.08 11.08
C SER A 24 -2.46 -19.53 10.59
N VAL A 25 -3.43 -19.79 9.72
CA VAL A 25 -3.51 -21.08 9.02
C VAL A 25 -2.31 -21.14 8.08
N LEU A 26 -1.18 -21.55 8.62
CA LEU A 26 0.04 -21.81 7.87
C LEU A 26 -0.25 -23.01 6.97
N PRO A 27 0.22 -22.99 5.70
CA PRO A 27 -0.05 -24.06 4.75
C PRO A 27 0.47 -25.39 5.31
N SER A 28 -0.45 -26.31 5.60
CA SER A 28 -0.10 -27.65 6.02
C SER A 28 0.60 -28.39 4.87
N LEU A 29 1.43 -29.38 5.20
CA LEU A 29 2.05 -30.26 4.19
C LEU A 29 1.01 -30.92 3.27
N GLU A 30 -0.20 -31.18 3.78
CA GLU A 30 -1.31 -31.73 3.00
C GLU A 30 -1.78 -30.76 1.92
N TRP A 31 -1.87 -29.47 2.22
CA TRP A 31 -2.23 -28.46 1.23
C TRP A 31 -1.16 -28.34 0.15
N GLN A 32 0.11 -28.28 0.54
CA GLN A 32 1.23 -28.26 -0.43
C GLN A 32 1.26 -29.53 -1.29
N ARG A 33 0.93 -30.69 -0.72
CA ARG A 33 0.84 -31.97 -1.42
C ARG A 33 -0.26 -31.95 -2.46
N SER A 34 -1.47 -31.52 -2.07
CA SER A 34 -2.61 -31.44 -2.98
C SER A 34 -2.34 -30.48 -4.15
N GLU A 35 -1.72 -29.32 -3.88
CA GLU A 35 -1.37 -28.36 -4.92
C GLU A 35 -0.29 -28.92 -5.88
N LEU A 36 0.70 -29.66 -5.35
CA LEU A 36 1.73 -30.29 -6.17
C LEU A 36 1.16 -31.44 -7.01
N GLU A 37 0.27 -32.26 -6.44
CA GLU A 37 -0.46 -33.31 -7.16
C GLU A 37 -1.27 -32.71 -8.32
N ALA A 38 -1.99 -31.61 -8.08
CA ALA A 38 -2.74 -30.90 -9.12
C ALA A 38 -1.85 -30.35 -10.25
N LYS A 39 -0.71 -29.73 -9.90
CA LYS A 39 0.25 -29.21 -10.91
C LYS A 39 0.91 -30.32 -11.72
N VAL A 40 1.26 -31.43 -11.10
CA VAL A 40 1.83 -32.61 -11.78
C VAL A 40 0.77 -33.25 -12.68
N TYR A 41 -0.46 -33.38 -12.20
CA TYR A 41 -1.60 -33.83 -12.99
C TYR A 41 -1.81 -32.94 -14.22
N ASP A 42 -1.87 -31.62 -14.05
CA ASP A 42 -2.05 -30.69 -15.17
C ASP A 42 -0.94 -30.77 -16.20
N LYS A 43 0.31 -30.88 -15.75
CA LYS A 43 1.46 -31.00 -16.65
C LYS A 43 1.43 -32.31 -17.43
N MET A 44 1.11 -33.41 -16.77
CA MET A 44 0.92 -34.71 -17.40
C MET A 44 -0.26 -34.68 -18.38
N ASN A 45 -1.38 -34.10 -17.98
CA ASN A 45 -2.58 -33.99 -18.79
C ASN A 45 -2.31 -33.17 -20.07
N ARG A 46 -1.60 -32.03 -19.96
CA ARG A 46 -1.16 -31.24 -21.12
C ARG A 46 -0.22 -32.03 -22.04
N GLY A 47 0.76 -32.74 -21.48
CA GLY A 47 1.70 -33.54 -22.28
C GLY A 47 1.04 -34.70 -23.01
N VAL A 48 0.12 -35.41 -22.34
CA VAL A 48 -0.60 -36.55 -22.93
C VAL A 48 -1.64 -36.07 -23.95
N ARG A 49 -2.30 -34.93 -23.72
CA ARG A 49 -3.30 -34.36 -24.63
C ARG A 49 -2.76 -34.02 -26.02
N VAL A 50 -1.45 -33.78 -26.15
CA VAL A 50 -0.81 -33.57 -27.47
C VAL A 50 -0.86 -34.84 -28.33
N ILE A 51 -0.95 -36.01 -27.70
CA ILE A 51 -0.87 -37.32 -28.37
C ILE A 51 -2.24 -38.01 -28.43
N LEU A 52 -3.03 -37.92 -27.36
CA LEU A 52 -4.29 -38.64 -27.19
C LEU A 52 -5.40 -37.65 -26.85
N ASN A 53 -6.60 -37.86 -27.40
CA ASN A 53 -7.75 -37.07 -26.96
C ASN A 53 -8.11 -37.43 -25.51
N HIS A 54 -8.70 -36.47 -24.80
CA HIS A 54 -9.02 -36.55 -23.37
C HIS A 54 -9.86 -37.78 -22.99
N ASP A 55 -10.63 -38.33 -23.94
CA ASP A 55 -11.49 -39.50 -23.71
C ASP A 55 -10.73 -40.83 -23.72
N TYR A 56 -9.45 -40.83 -24.11
CA TYR A 56 -8.64 -42.05 -24.33
C TYR A 56 -7.51 -42.24 -23.32
N TYR A 57 -7.45 -41.46 -22.24
CA TYR A 57 -6.51 -41.71 -21.15
C TYR A 57 -7.04 -41.22 -19.80
N PHE A 58 -6.56 -41.83 -18.72
CA PHE A 58 -6.80 -41.37 -17.35
C PHE A 58 -5.46 -41.35 -16.62
N VAL A 59 -5.12 -40.22 -15.99
CA VAL A 59 -3.90 -40.05 -15.22
C VAL A 59 -4.28 -39.88 -13.76
N ASP A 60 -3.65 -40.65 -12.89
CA ASP A 60 -3.74 -40.49 -11.44
C ASP A 60 -2.34 -40.23 -10.89
N VAL A 61 -2.24 -39.26 -9.99
CA VAL A 61 -0.97 -38.78 -9.44
C VAL A 61 -1.05 -38.84 -7.92
N GLU A 62 -0.19 -39.68 -7.34
CA GLU A 62 -0.07 -39.81 -5.90
C GLU A 62 1.35 -39.44 -5.46
N ILE A 63 1.47 -38.43 -4.57
CA ILE A 63 2.75 -38.01 -4.00
C ILE A 63 2.87 -38.53 -2.57
N ALA A 64 3.78 -39.47 -2.35
CA ALA A 64 4.06 -40.00 -1.02
C ALA A 64 5.00 -39.06 -0.25
N THR A 65 4.53 -38.50 0.86
CA THR A 65 5.33 -37.64 1.76
C THR A 65 5.80 -38.41 3.00
N THR A 66 6.98 -38.06 3.49
CA THR A 66 7.49 -38.49 4.81
C THR A 66 7.09 -37.48 5.87
N ALA A 67 6.90 -37.93 7.11
CA ALA A 67 6.60 -37.04 8.22
C ALA A 67 7.77 -36.06 8.43
N PRO A 68 7.49 -34.75 8.60
CA PRO A 68 8.54 -33.74 8.71
C PRO A 68 9.40 -34.00 9.95
N GLU A 69 10.71 -33.82 9.82
CA GLU A 69 11.60 -33.85 10.98
C GLU A 69 11.26 -32.69 11.93
N VAL A 70 11.11 -33.00 13.23
CA VAL A 70 10.82 -31.98 14.24
C VAL A 70 11.96 -30.96 14.29
N PRO A 71 11.72 -29.67 14.00
CA PRO A 71 12.77 -28.67 13.94
C PRO A 71 13.44 -28.49 15.31
N LYS A 72 14.76 -28.65 15.34
CA LYS A 72 15.58 -28.44 16.56
C LYS A 72 15.78 -26.94 16.79
N PHE A 73 14.78 -26.28 17.35
CA PHE A 73 14.81 -24.82 17.58
C PHE A 73 15.96 -24.36 18.47
N ASN A 74 16.47 -25.23 19.36
CA ASN A 74 17.45 -24.86 20.38
C ASN A 74 18.92 -24.89 19.90
N ILE A 75 19.20 -25.27 18.65
CA ILE A 75 20.59 -25.44 18.16
C ILE A 75 20.89 -24.40 17.08
N PRO A 76 21.70 -23.35 17.32
CA PRO A 76 22.02 -22.35 16.31
C PRO A 76 22.77 -22.96 15.09
N LEU A 77 22.46 -22.48 13.89
CA LEU A 77 22.96 -22.97 12.59
C LEU A 77 24.49 -23.00 12.51
N ASN A 78 25.16 -22.08 13.23
CA ASN A 78 26.62 -21.97 13.21
C ASN A 78 27.36 -22.99 14.10
N LYS A 79 26.68 -23.81 14.90
CA LYS A 79 27.35 -24.77 15.80
C LYS A 79 27.65 -26.14 15.16
N SER A 80 27.09 -26.47 13.99
CA SER A 80 27.14 -27.84 13.46
C SER A 80 28.30 -28.14 12.50
N ASN A 81 29.13 -27.18 12.10
CA ASN A 81 30.27 -27.46 11.18
C ASN A 81 31.61 -27.68 11.87
N ASN A 82 31.66 -27.88 13.19
CA ASN A 82 32.94 -28.11 13.88
C ASN A 82 32.92 -29.21 14.96
N LYS A 83 32.00 -30.17 14.86
CA LYS A 83 32.08 -31.41 15.63
C LYS A 83 31.84 -32.60 14.72
N GLY A 84 32.94 -33.20 14.28
CA GLY A 84 32.95 -34.56 13.76
C GLY A 84 32.30 -35.49 14.78
N LEU A 85 31.51 -36.43 14.24
CA LEU A 85 31.10 -37.62 14.95
C LEU A 85 32.37 -38.35 15.42
N SER A 86 32.60 -38.35 16.73
CA SER A 86 33.42 -39.34 17.42
C SER A 86 32.75 -39.63 18.74
N GLY A 87 32.40 -40.90 18.92
CA GLY A 87 31.67 -41.42 20.06
C GLY A 87 31.32 -42.88 19.82
N ASN A 88 32.34 -43.73 19.69
CA ASN A 88 32.25 -45.06 20.28
C ASN A 88 33.64 -45.56 20.69
N ASP A 89 33.67 -46.09 21.90
CA ASP A 89 34.82 -46.59 22.65
C ASP A 89 35.54 -47.74 21.95
N SER A 90 36.88 -47.70 21.94
CA SER A 90 37.76 -48.72 22.55
C SER A 90 39.18 -48.70 21.97
N VAL A 91 40.15 -48.37 22.84
CA VAL A 91 41.41 -49.09 23.14
C VAL A 91 42.41 -49.42 22.00
N GLU A 92 43.67 -49.01 22.27
CA GLU A 92 44.97 -49.44 21.71
C GLU A 92 45.31 -49.03 20.25
N SER A 93 46.15 -48.02 20.05
CA SER A 93 47.62 -48.04 20.16
C SER A 93 48.31 -49.08 19.25
N LYS A 94 48.74 -48.63 18.06
CA LYS A 94 50.16 -48.53 17.68
C LYS A 94 50.34 -48.16 16.20
N THR A 95 51.09 -47.06 16.01
CA THR A 95 52.19 -46.86 15.05
C THR A 95 52.14 -47.62 13.73
N VAL A 96 52.29 -46.97 12.58
CA VAL A 96 53.62 -46.71 12.00
C VAL A 96 53.46 -45.91 10.68
N ASP A 97 54.43 -45.03 10.45
CA ASP A 97 54.89 -44.43 9.19
C ASP A 97 54.15 -43.25 8.55
N ALA A 98 54.59 -42.08 9.04
CA ALA A 98 54.78 -40.84 8.32
C ALA A 98 55.65 -41.03 7.05
N GLU A 99 55.01 -41.42 5.94
CA GLU A 99 55.64 -41.28 4.61
C GLU A 99 54.65 -40.97 3.47
N LYS A 100 53.41 -40.56 3.80
CA LYS A 100 52.39 -40.13 2.82
C LYS A 100 51.91 -38.68 2.94
N GLU A 101 52.48 -37.88 3.84
CA GLU A 101 52.10 -36.46 4.00
C GLU A 101 52.87 -35.47 3.11
N ALA A 102 53.89 -35.91 2.36
CA ALA A 102 54.64 -35.04 1.46
C ALA A 102 54.18 -35.11 -0.01
N LYS A 103 53.32 -36.08 -0.38
CA LYS A 103 52.75 -36.19 -1.74
C LYS A 103 51.26 -35.82 -1.85
N ALA A 104 50.54 -35.71 -0.74
CA ALA A 104 49.16 -35.18 -0.74
C ALA A 104 49.09 -33.64 -0.77
N LYS A 105 50.17 -32.93 -0.37
CA LYS A 105 50.20 -31.45 -0.36
C LYS A 105 50.51 -30.78 -1.70
N LYS A 106 50.80 -31.54 -2.76
CA LYS A 106 51.04 -30.99 -4.11
C LYS A 106 49.94 -31.29 -5.14
N GLU A 107 48.98 -32.16 -4.82
CA GLU A 107 47.74 -32.33 -5.59
C GLU A 107 46.55 -31.56 -4.98
N GLN A 108 46.71 -30.99 -3.79
CA GLN A 108 45.66 -30.21 -3.11
C GLN A 108 45.86 -28.68 -3.24
N GLU A 109 47.03 -28.22 -3.69
CA GLU A 109 47.29 -26.80 -4.04
C GLU A 109 46.89 -26.43 -5.49
N GLU A 110 46.52 -27.40 -6.34
CA GLU A 110 45.91 -27.14 -7.66
C GLU A 110 44.38 -27.28 -7.70
N LEU A 111 43.75 -27.72 -6.61
CA LEU A 111 42.27 -27.76 -6.48
C LEU A 111 41.69 -26.61 -5.64
N ASP A 112 42.52 -25.82 -4.96
CA ASP A 112 42.10 -24.65 -4.15
C ASP A 112 42.18 -23.30 -4.88
N LYS A 113 42.13 -23.32 -6.23
CA LYS A 113 41.90 -22.11 -7.06
C LYS A 113 40.46 -21.95 -7.56
N ASN A 114 39.52 -22.79 -7.13
CA ASN A 114 38.09 -22.65 -7.43
C ASN A 114 37.21 -22.39 -6.19
N GLY A 115 37.76 -21.67 -5.21
CA GLY A 115 36.97 -20.98 -4.20
C GLY A 115 36.16 -19.86 -4.83
N LYS A 116 35.03 -20.19 -5.48
CA LYS A 116 34.02 -19.23 -5.89
C LYS A 116 33.56 -18.45 -4.66
N LYS A 117 34.09 -17.25 -4.49
CA LYS A 117 33.38 -16.17 -3.81
C LYS A 117 32.01 -16.07 -4.47
N ILE A 118 30.94 -16.26 -3.71
CA ILE A 118 29.59 -15.94 -4.16
C ILE A 118 29.58 -14.42 -4.38
N LYS A 119 29.77 -14.00 -5.63
CA LYS A 119 29.37 -12.68 -6.10
C LYS A 119 27.89 -12.79 -6.45
N PHE A 120 27.06 -11.91 -5.89
CA PHE A 120 25.74 -11.66 -6.43
C PHE A 120 25.93 -10.90 -7.75
N THR A 121 25.67 -11.56 -8.87
CA THR A 121 25.48 -10.91 -10.16
C THR A 121 24.01 -10.54 -10.29
N ASN A 122 23.72 -9.30 -10.70
CA ASN A 122 22.38 -8.81 -11.04
C ASN A 122 21.94 -9.28 -12.45
N ASP A 123 22.37 -10.47 -12.87
CA ASP A 123 21.91 -11.02 -14.12
C ASP A 123 20.56 -11.71 -13.86
N LEU A 124 19.50 -11.15 -14.46
CA LEU A 124 18.18 -11.80 -14.53
C LEU A 124 18.35 -13.21 -15.13
N PRO A 125 17.69 -14.24 -14.59
CA PRO A 125 17.72 -15.56 -15.22
C PRO A 125 17.10 -15.46 -16.62
N GLU A 126 17.80 -16.01 -17.61
CA GLU A 126 17.30 -16.19 -18.96
C GLU A 126 15.90 -16.85 -18.91
N ALA A 127 14.98 -16.31 -19.71
CA ALA A 127 13.60 -16.76 -19.77
C ALA A 127 13.51 -18.27 -20.02
N ASP A 128 13.05 -18.99 -19.00
CA ASP A 128 12.81 -20.42 -19.03
C ASP A 128 11.53 -20.69 -19.85
N TYR A 129 11.69 -21.40 -20.97
CA TYR A 129 10.59 -21.81 -21.84
C TYR A 129 9.75 -22.91 -21.16
N GLY A 130 8.95 -22.57 -20.16
CA GLY A 130 7.80 -23.39 -19.68
C GLY A 130 8.07 -24.83 -19.22
N GLU A 131 9.33 -25.25 -19.04
CA GLU A 131 9.69 -26.64 -18.70
C GLU A 131 9.71 -26.92 -17.19
N THR A 132 9.62 -25.90 -16.33
CA THR A 132 9.71 -26.05 -14.88
C THR A 132 8.38 -25.79 -14.17
N VAL A 133 8.03 -26.62 -13.19
CA VAL A 133 6.92 -26.31 -12.28
C VAL A 133 7.46 -25.32 -11.24
N VAL A 134 7.26 -24.03 -11.48
CA VAL A 134 7.71 -22.98 -10.56
C VAL A 134 6.68 -22.81 -9.44
N PHE A 135 7.14 -22.88 -8.20
CA PHE A 135 6.35 -22.57 -7.01
C PHE A 135 6.70 -21.15 -6.53
N SER A 136 5.70 -20.28 -6.36
CA SER A 136 5.93 -18.98 -5.73
C SER A 136 6.17 -19.20 -4.23
N LYS A 137 7.44 -19.04 -3.83
CA LYS A 137 7.90 -19.15 -2.45
C LYS A 137 7.76 -17.75 -1.85
N PHE A 138 6.81 -17.57 -0.93
CA PHE A 138 6.54 -16.38 -0.10
C PHE A 138 5.57 -15.31 -0.65
N GLY A 139 4.48 -15.12 0.10
CA GLY A 139 3.61 -13.94 0.06
C GLY A 139 3.67 -13.17 1.38
N MET A 140 4.84 -12.65 1.75
CA MET A 140 5.00 -11.66 2.82
C MET A 140 6.18 -10.76 2.50
N GLU A 141 5.90 -9.52 2.09
CA GLU A 141 6.90 -8.45 2.01
C GLU A 141 7.14 -7.90 3.42
N ALA A 142 8.39 -7.96 3.88
CA ALA A 142 8.86 -7.24 5.06
C ALA A 142 9.72 -6.05 4.58
N PRO A 143 9.55 -4.85 5.13
CA PRO A 143 10.34 -3.70 4.72
C PRO A 143 11.80 -3.91 5.12
N LEU A 144 12.69 -3.82 4.13
CA LEU A 144 14.14 -3.74 4.34
C LEU A 144 14.46 -2.36 4.92
N ILE A 145 14.91 -2.33 6.17
CA ILE A 145 15.65 -1.19 6.72
C ILE A 145 17.08 -1.36 6.21
N ASP A 146 17.43 -0.58 5.20
CA ASP A 146 18.82 -0.36 4.77
C ASP A 146 18.98 1.16 4.61
N ASP A 147 19.60 1.80 5.61
CA ASP A 147 20.34 3.07 5.49
C ASP A 147 20.83 3.49 6.87
N PHE A 148 21.96 2.93 7.32
CA PHE A 148 22.74 3.49 8.42
C PHE A 148 24.20 3.04 8.29
N ASN A 149 24.94 3.65 7.34
CA ASN A 149 26.41 3.68 7.43
C ASN A 149 27.12 4.77 6.60
N ASP A 150 26.43 5.82 6.16
CA ASP A 150 27.09 6.99 5.56
C ASP A 150 26.98 8.22 6.45
N PHE A 151 27.70 8.20 7.58
CA PHE A 151 28.11 9.42 8.28
C PHE A 151 29.48 9.22 8.93
N SER A 152 30.55 9.41 8.15
CA SER A 152 31.84 9.82 8.70
C SER A 152 32.17 11.23 8.21
N PRO A 153 32.04 12.29 9.04
CA PRO A 153 32.49 13.61 8.66
C PRO A 153 34.01 13.70 8.91
N SER A 154 34.81 13.55 7.87
CA SER A 154 36.24 13.91 7.86
C SER A 154 36.42 15.43 7.68
N GLY A 155 35.77 16.22 8.54
CA GLY A 155 35.95 17.67 8.61
C GLY A 155 36.98 18.05 9.68
N LYS A 156 38.27 18.06 9.33
CA LYS A 156 39.31 18.69 10.17
C LYS A 156 39.10 20.21 10.17
N ILE A 157 38.41 20.74 11.18
CA ILE A 157 38.43 22.17 11.50
C ILE A 157 39.68 22.44 12.33
N LEU A 158 40.64 23.16 11.74
CA LEU A 158 41.82 23.68 12.42
C LEU A 158 41.42 24.97 13.16
N LEU A 159 41.21 24.89 14.47
CA LEU A 159 41.12 26.05 15.36
C LEU A 159 42.48 26.27 16.02
N THR A 160 43.20 27.29 15.58
CA THR A 160 44.36 27.85 16.30
C THR A 160 43.87 28.60 17.53
N MET A 161 44.20 28.12 18.73
CA MET A 161 44.05 28.82 20.00
C MET A 161 45.39 28.75 20.75
N GLY A 162 45.74 29.86 21.42
CA GLY A 162 47.06 30.14 21.99
C GLY A 162 47.57 29.21 23.10
N ASP A 163 48.85 29.41 23.42
CA ASP A 163 49.81 28.45 23.99
C ASP A 163 49.54 27.86 25.40
N ASP A 164 48.44 28.19 26.07
CA ASP A 164 48.16 27.69 27.44
C ASP A 164 47.14 26.53 27.54
N SER A 165 46.74 25.93 26.41
CA SER A 165 45.64 24.94 26.37
C SER A 165 46.04 23.47 26.15
N LYS A 166 47.32 23.16 25.91
CA LYS A 166 47.80 21.77 25.66
C LYS A 166 47.65 20.83 26.85
N ALA A 167 48.00 21.28 28.06
CA ALA A 167 47.99 20.43 29.25
C ALA A 167 46.56 20.03 29.68
N LYS A 168 45.56 20.88 29.39
CA LYS A 168 44.15 20.60 29.71
C LYS A 168 43.53 19.59 28.72
N ILE A 169 43.92 19.66 27.45
CA ILE A 169 43.47 18.73 26.41
C ILE A 169 44.02 17.31 26.63
N GLU A 170 45.26 17.16 27.10
CA GLU A 170 45.82 15.84 27.39
C GLU A 170 45.11 15.13 28.54
N ARG A 171 44.76 15.85 29.62
CA ARG A 171 43.98 15.28 30.73
C ARG A 171 42.58 14.83 30.29
N ILE A 172 41.94 15.61 29.42
CA ILE A 172 40.62 15.26 28.88
C ILE A 172 40.72 14.03 27.96
N LYS A 173 41.76 13.93 27.12
CA LYS A 173 42.00 12.76 26.27
C LYS A 173 42.25 11.48 27.08
N GLU A 174 42.99 11.57 28.19
CA GLU A 174 43.19 10.44 29.10
C GLU A 174 41.90 10.00 29.79
N GLY A 175 41.04 10.95 30.18
CA GLY A 175 39.71 10.66 30.73
C GLY A 175 38.84 9.87 29.75
N PHE A 176 38.72 10.35 28.51
CA PHE A 176 37.95 9.67 27.45
C PHE A 176 38.50 8.28 27.11
N LYS A 177 39.83 8.09 27.16
CA LYS A 177 40.44 6.79 26.88
C LYS A 177 40.04 5.75 27.93
N LYS A 178 40.05 6.12 29.22
CA LYS A 178 39.65 5.22 30.31
C LYS A 178 38.16 4.87 30.26
N GLU A 179 37.30 5.84 29.95
CA GLU A 179 35.86 5.62 29.82
C GLU A 179 35.51 4.72 28.64
N LYS A 180 36.17 4.92 27.48
CA LYS A 180 36.03 4.05 26.31
C LYS A 180 36.45 2.61 26.59
N GLU A 181 37.51 2.41 27.37
CA GLU A 181 37.97 1.07 27.79
C GLU A 181 36.99 0.39 28.76
N ALA A 182 36.33 1.15 29.64
CA ALA A 182 35.29 0.63 30.53
C ALA A 182 34.02 0.20 29.77
N LEU A 183 33.52 1.06 28.86
CA LEU A 183 32.38 0.76 27.99
C LEU A 183 32.62 -0.46 27.10
N ASN A 184 33.83 -0.60 26.53
CA ASN A 184 34.17 -1.77 25.73
C ASN A 184 34.16 -3.09 26.54
N LYS A 185 34.55 -3.05 27.82
CA LYS A 185 34.46 -4.22 28.72
C LYS A 185 33.01 -4.58 29.08
N GLU A 186 32.12 -3.59 29.15
CA GLU A 186 30.70 -3.83 29.42
C GLU A 186 29.99 -4.39 28.17
N ILE A 187 30.30 -3.84 27.00
CA ILE A 187 29.81 -4.35 25.70
C ILE A 187 30.29 -5.78 25.46
N SER A 188 31.53 -6.14 25.83
CA SER A 188 32.01 -7.52 25.67
C SER A 188 31.25 -8.51 26.55
N LYS A 189 30.92 -8.13 27.80
CA LYS A 189 30.11 -8.96 28.71
C LYS A 189 28.68 -9.14 28.21
N LEU A 190 28.05 -8.09 27.67
CA LEU A 190 26.70 -8.17 27.09
C LEU A 190 26.67 -9.01 25.80
N LYS A 191 27.74 -8.96 24.99
CA LYS A 191 27.90 -9.81 23.80
C LYS A 191 28.14 -11.28 24.11
N GLU A 192 28.71 -11.61 25.27
CA GLU A 192 28.84 -12.99 25.73
C GLU A 192 27.52 -13.54 26.28
N ALA A 193 26.71 -12.72 26.95
CA ALA A 193 25.40 -13.12 27.48
C ALA A 193 24.30 -13.33 26.42
N THR A 194 24.45 -12.77 25.21
CA THR A 194 23.43 -12.82 24.14
C THR A 194 23.67 -13.91 23.09
N LYS A 195 24.77 -14.67 23.16
CA LYS A 195 25.20 -15.62 22.11
C LYS A 195 24.50 -16.99 22.08
N GLU A 196 23.53 -17.27 22.95
CA GLU A 196 22.99 -18.64 23.08
C GLU A 196 21.56 -18.86 22.60
N LYS A 197 20.80 -17.81 22.24
CA LYS A 197 19.44 -17.99 21.71
C LYS A 197 19.43 -17.76 20.19
N PRO A 198 18.98 -18.74 19.37
CA PRO A 198 18.85 -18.54 17.94
C PRO A 198 17.83 -17.44 17.66
N SER A 199 18.16 -16.58 16.70
CA SER A 199 17.31 -15.46 16.28
C SER A 199 15.91 -15.97 15.87
N PHE A 200 14.87 -15.16 16.09
CA PHE A 200 13.52 -15.48 15.64
C PHE A 200 13.46 -15.83 14.14
N VAL A 201 14.23 -15.11 13.32
CA VAL A 201 14.36 -15.37 11.88
C VAL A 201 14.92 -16.77 11.61
N GLU A 202 15.87 -17.21 12.44
CA GLU A 202 16.48 -18.54 12.32
C GLU A 202 15.50 -19.65 12.73
N GLN A 203 14.69 -19.42 13.75
CA GLN A 203 13.63 -20.34 14.17
C GLN A 203 12.56 -20.47 13.08
N MET A 204 12.14 -19.34 12.50
CA MET A 204 11.22 -19.31 11.35
C MET A 204 11.80 -20.03 10.13
N TRP A 205 13.10 -19.84 9.84
CA TRP A 205 13.76 -20.55 8.75
C TRP A 205 13.79 -22.06 8.97
N LYS A 206 14.10 -22.54 10.19
CA LYS A 206 14.08 -23.98 10.52
C LYS A 206 12.70 -24.57 10.41
N TYR A 207 11.68 -23.85 10.87
CA TYR A 207 10.29 -24.26 10.76
C TYR A 207 9.86 -24.37 9.29
N ASN A 208 10.09 -23.32 8.48
CA ASN A 208 9.77 -23.33 7.06
C ASN A 208 10.52 -24.44 6.30
N THR A 209 11.77 -24.70 6.70
CA THR A 209 12.58 -25.76 6.09
C THR A 209 12.05 -27.16 6.45
N SER A 210 11.55 -27.36 7.67
CA SER A 210 10.94 -28.64 8.07
C SER A 210 9.62 -28.93 7.36
N ILE A 211 8.90 -27.88 6.92
CA ILE A 211 7.59 -27.97 6.27
C ILE A 211 7.70 -27.87 4.73
N ASP A 212 8.92 -27.74 4.19
CA ASP A 212 9.15 -27.70 2.75
C ASP A 212 8.84 -29.05 2.12
N ILE A 213 7.78 -29.12 1.29
CA ILE A 213 7.37 -30.37 0.65
C ILE A 213 8.50 -31.01 -0.17
N PHE A 214 9.34 -30.22 -0.84
CA PHE A 214 10.40 -30.75 -1.69
C PHE A 214 11.47 -31.53 -0.91
N LYS A 215 11.61 -31.26 0.39
CA LYS A 215 12.52 -32.01 1.27
C LYS A 215 11.88 -33.29 1.83
N ASN A 216 10.56 -33.37 1.82
CA ASN A 216 9.78 -34.44 2.44
C ASN A 216 9.12 -35.39 1.42
N ILE A 217 9.25 -35.15 0.11
CA ILE A 217 8.77 -36.08 -0.93
C ILE A 217 9.63 -37.35 -0.93
N SER A 218 8.99 -38.50 -0.77
CA SER A 218 9.62 -39.81 -0.84
C SER A 218 9.49 -40.47 -2.22
N ALA A 219 8.31 -40.37 -2.83
CA ALA A 219 8.03 -40.91 -4.15
C ALA A 219 6.91 -40.14 -4.85
N VAL A 220 6.98 -40.08 -6.17
CA VAL A 220 5.90 -39.58 -7.04
C VAL A 220 5.44 -40.76 -7.88
N ASN A 221 4.25 -41.29 -7.58
CA ASN A 221 3.65 -42.40 -8.31
C ASN A 221 2.64 -41.83 -9.32
N ILE A 222 2.83 -42.19 -10.59
CA ILE A 222 1.94 -41.75 -11.67
C ILE A 222 1.36 -43.01 -12.31
N LEU A 223 0.05 -43.17 -12.20
CA LEU A 223 -0.70 -44.25 -12.83
C LEU A 223 -1.37 -43.71 -14.09
N VAL A 224 -1.02 -44.28 -15.25
CA VAL A 224 -1.65 -43.92 -16.52
C VAL A 224 -2.44 -45.11 -17.02
N ARG A 225 -3.77 -44.94 -17.15
CA ARG A 225 -4.65 -45.95 -17.73
C ARG A 225 -4.91 -45.63 -19.20
N LEU A 226 -4.65 -46.60 -20.06
CA LEU A 226 -4.82 -46.52 -21.51
C LEU A 226 -5.81 -47.60 -22.00
N PRO A 227 -6.56 -47.35 -23.08
CA PRO A 227 -7.47 -48.33 -23.64
C PRO A 227 -6.70 -49.48 -24.30
N GLU A 228 -7.20 -50.70 -24.13
CA GLU A 228 -6.59 -51.90 -24.73
C GLU A 228 -6.70 -51.91 -26.28
N SER A 229 -7.54 -51.06 -26.87
CA SER A 229 -7.69 -50.95 -28.32
C SER A 229 -6.46 -50.38 -29.05
N ILE A 230 -5.50 -49.77 -28.33
CA ILE A 230 -4.29 -49.19 -28.93
C ILE A 230 -3.32 -50.30 -29.35
N VAL A 231 -2.75 -50.17 -30.55
CA VAL A 231 -1.80 -51.14 -31.12
C VAL A 231 -0.51 -51.18 -30.27
N LYS A 232 0.06 -52.36 -30.04
CA LYS A 232 1.23 -52.55 -29.16
C LYS A 232 2.43 -51.64 -29.51
N GLU A 233 2.64 -51.35 -30.79
CA GLU A 233 3.70 -50.45 -31.24
C GLU A 233 3.45 -48.99 -30.81
N GLU A 234 2.20 -48.53 -30.83
CA GLU A 234 1.80 -47.20 -30.40
C GLU A 234 1.90 -47.07 -28.87
N ARG A 235 1.56 -48.13 -28.13
CA ARG A 235 1.72 -48.17 -26.66
C ARG A 235 3.15 -47.87 -26.25
N ILE A 236 4.13 -48.51 -26.88
CA ILE A 236 5.56 -48.29 -26.58
C ILE A 236 5.98 -46.84 -26.88
N ARG A 237 5.43 -46.21 -27.92
CA ARG A 237 5.71 -44.80 -28.25
C ARG A 237 5.10 -43.86 -27.22
N ILE A 238 3.86 -44.11 -26.81
CA ILE A 238 3.14 -43.33 -25.80
C ILE A 238 3.84 -43.44 -24.44
N GLU A 239 4.21 -44.65 -24.01
CA GLU A 239 4.94 -44.87 -22.76
C GLU A 239 6.28 -44.12 -22.75
N LYS A 240 7.06 -44.20 -23.83
CA LYS A 240 8.34 -43.47 -23.95
C LYS A 240 8.14 -41.96 -23.90
N LEU A 241 7.10 -41.44 -24.55
CA LEU A 241 6.84 -40.01 -24.55
C LEU A 241 6.38 -39.51 -23.18
N ILE A 242 5.52 -40.27 -22.50
CA ILE A 242 5.10 -39.97 -21.13
C ILE A 242 6.28 -39.99 -20.16
N GLN A 243 7.16 -41.00 -20.27
CA GLN A 243 8.38 -41.09 -19.45
C GLN A 243 9.39 -39.96 -19.74
N SER A 244 9.31 -39.33 -20.91
CA SER A 244 10.19 -38.21 -21.29
C SER A 244 9.77 -36.86 -20.67
N ILE A 245 8.56 -36.77 -20.11
CA ILE A 245 8.05 -35.54 -19.49
C ILE A 245 8.85 -35.25 -18.22
N LYS A 246 9.69 -34.20 -18.26
CA LYS A 246 10.43 -33.72 -17.09
C LYS A 246 9.48 -33.01 -16.12
N LEU A 247 9.19 -33.62 -14.97
CA LEU A 247 8.29 -33.04 -13.97
C LEU A 247 8.88 -31.87 -13.19
N GLY A 248 10.21 -31.68 -13.23
CA GLY A 248 10.88 -30.58 -12.52
C GLY A 248 10.96 -30.75 -11.00
N VAL A 249 10.65 -31.94 -10.47
CA VAL A 249 10.80 -32.25 -9.04
C VAL A 249 12.26 -32.63 -8.78
N SER A 250 13.00 -31.76 -8.08
CA SER A 250 14.44 -31.93 -7.85
C SER A 250 14.73 -33.16 -6.98
N GLY A 251 15.51 -34.10 -7.52
CA GLY A 251 16.05 -35.25 -6.78
C GLY A 251 15.18 -36.51 -6.70
N VAL A 252 13.91 -36.46 -7.11
CA VAL A 252 12.99 -37.62 -7.06
C VAL A 252 12.62 -38.09 -8.47
N LYS A 253 12.94 -39.35 -8.80
CA LYS A 253 12.54 -39.96 -10.08
C LYS A 253 11.08 -40.45 -9.98
N PRO A 254 10.16 -39.98 -10.85
CA PRO A 254 8.77 -40.46 -10.83
C PRO A 254 8.70 -41.94 -11.23
N LYS A 255 7.82 -42.68 -10.58
CA LYS A 255 7.52 -44.08 -10.89
C LYS A 255 6.24 -44.14 -11.70
N PHE A 256 6.37 -44.45 -12.99
CA PHE A 256 5.23 -44.62 -13.89
C PHE A 256 4.71 -46.06 -13.86
N THR A 257 3.41 -46.22 -13.70
CA THR A 257 2.70 -47.51 -13.84
C THR A 257 1.67 -47.37 -14.94
N PHE A 258 1.69 -48.27 -15.93
CA PHE A 258 0.76 -48.25 -17.06
C PHE A 258 -0.23 -49.42 -16.93
N GLU A 259 -1.53 -49.12 -16.92
CA GLU A 259 -2.61 -50.10 -16.88
C GLU A 259 -3.41 -50.05 -18.19
N TYR A 260 -3.70 -51.21 -18.77
CA TYR A 260 -4.46 -51.32 -20.01
C TYR A 260 -5.84 -51.91 -19.70
N THR A 261 -6.90 -51.13 -19.89
CA THR A 261 -8.26 -51.54 -19.52
C THR A 261 -9.23 -51.47 -20.71
N VAL A 262 -10.07 -52.49 -20.88
CA VAL A 262 -11.09 -52.58 -21.95
C VAL A 262 -12.21 -51.54 -21.77
N LYS A 263 -12.50 -51.15 -20.53
CA LYS A 263 -13.46 -50.11 -20.20
C LYS A 263 -12.73 -48.99 -19.48
N MET A 264 -12.52 -47.89 -20.18
CA MET A 264 -12.16 -46.64 -19.52
C MET A 264 -13.28 -46.30 -18.54
N PRO A 265 -12.98 -45.91 -17.29
CA PRO A 265 -13.98 -45.22 -16.50
C PRO A 265 -14.35 -44.00 -17.32
N ILE A 266 -15.56 -44.02 -17.91
CA ILE A 266 -16.16 -42.82 -18.48
C ILE A 266 -16.08 -41.83 -17.33
N GLN A 267 -15.38 -40.69 -17.52
CA GLN A 267 -15.55 -39.57 -16.60
C GLN A 267 -17.02 -39.20 -16.72
N GLU A 268 -17.87 -39.83 -15.90
CA GLU A 268 -19.20 -39.31 -15.63
C GLU A 268 -18.91 -37.88 -15.21
N LYS A 269 -19.25 -36.91 -16.07
CA LYS A 269 -19.32 -35.51 -15.69
C LYS A 269 -20.00 -35.54 -14.34
N GLU A 270 -19.27 -35.25 -13.28
CA GLU A 270 -19.76 -35.35 -11.91
C GLU A 270 -21.03 -34.51 -11.86
N THR A 271 -22.17 -35.19 -11.98
CA THR A 271 -23.46 -34.56 -11.77
C THR A 271 -23.52 -34.50 -10.27
N LEU A 272 -23.00 -33.39 -9.73
CA LEU A 272 -22.94 -33.06 -8.31
C LEU A 272 -24.16 -33.64 -7.63
N THR A 273 -24.00 -34.81 -6.99
CA THR A 273 -25.13 -35.39 -6.30
C THR A 273 -25.39 -34.49 -5.09
N PRO A 274 -26.65 -34.34 -4.64
CA PRO A 274 -26.95 -33.52 -3.47
C PRO A 274 -26.14 -33.92 -2.23
N LYS A 275 -25.66 -35.17 -2.16
CA LYS A 275 -24.78 -35.66 -1.11
C LYS A 275 -23.36 -35.09 -1.19
N ASP A 276 -22.81 -34.91 -2.39
CA ASP A 276 -21.51 -34.28 -2.60
C ASP A 276 -21.56 -32.77 -2.33
N PHE A 277 -22.70 -32.14 -2.62
CA PHE A 277 -22.93 -30.76 -2.20
C PHE A 277 -22.96 -30.65 -0.67
N ILE A 278 -23.61 -31.58 0.04
CA ILE A 278 -23.65 -31.58 1.51
C ILE A 278 -22.27 -31.87 2.13
N SER A 279 -21.47 -32.75 1.53
CA SER A 279 -20.10 -33.02 2.01
C SER A 279 -19.17 -31.83 1.74
N ALA A 280 -19.27 -31.18 0.58
CA ALA A 280 -18.58 -29.93 0.30
C ALA A 280 -19.03 -28.80 1.25
N LEU A 281 -20.33 -28.69 1.51
CA LEU A 281 -20.90 -27.73 2.47
C LEU A 281 -20.43 -28.01 3.90
N SER A 282 -20.16 -29.27 4.25
CA SER A 282 -19.59 -29.63 5.57
C SER A 282 -18.16 -29.11 5.75
N GLY A 283 -17.35 -29.08 4.68
CA GLY A 283 -16.02 -28.45 4.69
C GLY A 283 -16.08 -26.92 4.84
N VAL A 284 -17.13 -26.30 4.30
CA VAL A 284 -17.38 -24.85 4.42
C VAL A 284 -18.18 -24.50 5.68
N SER A 285 -18.70 -25.50 6.42
CA SER A 285 -19.58 -25.28 7.58
C SER A 285 -18.91 -24.51 8.71
N ASN A 286 -17.60 -24.71 8.92
CA ASN A 286 -16.83 -23.93 9.89
C ASN A 286 -16.74 -22.45 9.48
N ILE A 287 -16.57 -22.17 8.19
CA ILE A 287 -16.50 -20.78 7.68
C ILE A 287 -17.88 -20.13 7.80
N ILE A 288 -18.95 -20.84 7.43
CA ILE A 288 -20.33 -20.34 7.56
C ILE A 288 -20.69 -20.11 9.02
N ALA A 289 -20.28 -20.99 9.93
CA ALA A 289 -20.49 -20.83 11.37
C ALA A 289 -19.72 -19.63 11.94
N ILE A 290 -18.50 -19.38 11.48
CA ILE A 290 -17.72 -18.19 11.86
C ILE A 290 -18.42 -16.92 11.35
N VAL A 291 -18.83 -16.89 10.08
CA VAL A 291 -19.52 -15.72 9.50
C VAL A 291 -20.85 -15.45 10.21
N LEU A 292 -21.66 -16.49 10.47
CA LEU A 292 -22.90 -16.36 11.24
C LEU A 292 -22.64 -15.94 12.69
N GLY A 293 -21.57 -16.44 13.30
CA GLY A 293 -21.14 -16.06 14.64
C GLY A 293 -20.77 -14.59 14.73
N VAL A 294 -19.98 -14.09 13.76
CA VAL A 294 -19.61 -12.66 13.66
C VAL A 294 -20.84 -11.80 13.43
N LEU A 295 -21.77 -12.22 12.57
CA LEU A 295 -23.01 -11.49 12.28
C LEU A 295 -23.93 -11.44 13.50
N LEU A 296 -24.03 -12.54 14.26
CA LEU A 296 -24.77 -12.58 15.54
C LEU A 296 -24.12 -11.71 16.62
N ILE A 297 -22.79 -11.74 16.74
CA ILE A 297 -22.05 -10.86 17.66
C ILE A 297 -22.22 -9.40 17.25
N GLY A 298 -22.22 -9.09 15.96
CA GLY A 298 -22.50 -7.75 15.44
C GLY A 298 -23.92 -7.28 15.78
N LEU A 299 -24.93 -8.13 15.61
CA LEU A 299 -26.32 -7.81 15.97
C LEU A 299 -26.52 -7.62 17.48
N VAL A 300 -25.92 -8.48 18.31
CA VAL A 300 -25.98 -8.36 19.77
C VAL A 300 -25.19 -7.14 20.25
N GLY A 301 -24.01 -6.91 19.67
CA GLY A 301 -23.15 -5.77 19.94
C GLY A 301 -23.83 -4.45 19.59
N ASN A 302 -24.46 -4.35 18.41
CA ASN A 302 -25.22 -3.18 18.01
C ASN A 302 -26.35 -2.88 19.01
N ARG A 303 -27.10 -3.89 19.45
CA ARG A 303 -28.14 -3.73 20.47
C ARG A 303 -27.60 -3.30 21.84
N LEU A 304 -26.45 -3.84 22.26
CA LEU A 304 -25.82 -3.48 23.53
C LEU A 304 -25.27 -2.05 23.50
N ILE A 305 -24.66 -1.65 22.38
CA ILE A 305 -24.14 -0.30 22.16
C ILE A 305 -25.29 0.71 22.16
N SER A 306 -26.39 0.44 21.43
CA SER A 306 -27.57 1.31 21.45
C SER A 306 -28.12 1.47 22.88
N LYS A 307 -28.21 0.37 23.65
CA LYS A 307 -28.67 0.43 25.04
C LYS A 307 -27.68 1.15 25.97
N PHE A 308 -26.38 1.03 25.72
CA PHE A 308 -25.37 1.73 26.48
C PHE A 308 -25.46 3.25 26.26
N PHE A 309 -25.64 3.67 25.00
CA PHE A 309 -25.86 5.08 24.66
C PHE A 309 -27.18 5.63 25.22
N GLU A 310 -28.24 4.80 25.25
CA GLU A 310 -29.52 5.17 25.88
C GLU A 310 -29.40 5.33 27.40
N LEU A 311 -28.54 4.56 28.05
CA LEU A 311 -28.26 4.67 29.50
C LEU A 311 -27.28 5.80 29.84
N SER A 312 -26.32 6.10 28.95
CA SER A 312 -25.36 7.18 29.16
C SER A 312 -25.96 8.56 28.87
N SER A 313 -26.88 8.68 27.91
CA SER A 313 -27.59 9.94 27.62
C SER A 313 -28.49 10.37 28.78
N GLY A 314 -29.07 9.43 29.52
CA GLY A 314 -29.83 9.70 30.75
C GLY A 314 -28.99 10.23 31.91
N SER A 315 -27.66 10.12 31.85
CA SER A 315 -26.75 10.47 32.95
C SER A 315 -25.97 11.77 32.74
N GLN A 316 -26.02 12.38 31.55
CA GLN A 316 -25.24 13.58 31.19
C GLN A 316 -26.07 14.86 30.95
N SER A 317 -27.40 14.82 31.15
CA SER A 317 -28.31 15.98 31.00
C SER A 317 -28.24 17.00 32.16
N GLY A 318 -27.06 17.31 32.70
CA GLY A 318 -26.91 18.12 33.92
C GLY A 318 -25.72 19.09 33.96
N GLY A 319 -25.19 19.51 32.81
CA GLY A 319 -24.07 20.47 32.76
C GLY A 319 -24.21 21.46 31.62
N ASN A 320 -25.00 22.51 31.83
CA ASN A 320 -25.03 23.68 30.94
C ASN A 320 -23.75 24.50 31.20
N PHE A 321 -22.82 24.50 30.24
CA PHE A 321 -21.56 25.25 30.32
C PHE A 321 -21.79 26.66 29.77
N THR A 322 -22.07 27.63 30.64
CA THR A 322 -21.91 29.05 30.32
C THR A 322 -20.43 29.41 30.52
N MET A 323 -19.74 29.81 29.46
CA MET A 323 -18.42 30.44 29.55
C MET A 323 -18.56 31.78 30.29
N GLN A 324 -18.30 31.76 31.60
CA GLN A 324 -18.16 32.96 32.41
C GLN A 324 -16.67 33.23 32.58
N ASN A 325 -16.29 34.43 32.16
CA ASN A 325 -14.94 34.93 32.12
C ASN A 325 -14.52 35.32 33.54
N ASP A 326 -13.76 34.46 34.23
CA ASP A 326 -13.23 34.75 35.56
C ASP A 326 -12.01 35.67 35.47
N SER A 327 -12.24 36.96 35.76
CA SER A 327 -11.29 37.83 36.44
C SER A 327 -11.92 38.24 37.77
N ALA A 328 -11.14 38.12 38.83
CA ALA A 328 -11.56 37.95 40.22
C ALA A 328 -12.21 39.17 40.91
N ASP A 329 -12.84 38.83 42.04
CA ASP A 329 -13.21 39.61 43.24
C ASP A 329 -14.43 40.54 43.18
N ASP A 330 -15.56 40.16 43.80
CA ASP A 330 -15.83 40.42 45.23
C ASP A 330 -17.20 39.86 45.70
N GLU A 331 -17.28 39.67 47.02
CA GLU A 331 -18.33 39.11 47.88
C GLU A 331 -19.71 39.79 47.75
N ASP A 332 -20.84 39.06 47.82
CA ASP A 332 -21.68 38.95 49.05
C ASP A 332 -23.07 38.27 48.82
N GLU A 333 -23.64 37.86 49.96
CA GLU A 333 -24.75 36.93 50.26
C GLU A 333 -26.15 37.07 49.59
N GLY A 334 -26.74 35.89 49.31
CA GLY A 334 -27.98 35.41 49.95
C GLY A 334 -29.37 35.87 49.43
N SER A 335 -30.10 34.95 48.78
CA SER A 335 -31.54 34.73 49.06
C SER A 335 -32.08 33.46 48.39
N SER A 336 -32.67 32.60 49.21
CA SER A 336 -33.45 31.39 48.89
C SER A 336 -34.86 31.70 48.36
N GLY A 337 -35.42 30.82 47.53
CA GLY A 337 -36.87 30.51 47.55
C GLY A 337 -37.57 30.26 46.19
N ASP A 338 -37.99 29.01 46.01
CA ASP A 338 -39.14 28.47 45.23
C ASP A 338 -39.24 28.73 43.72
N ALA A 339 -39.23 27.73 42.81
CA ALA A 339 -40.00 26.49 42.62
C ALA A 339 -41.12 26.62 41.56
N ILE A 340 -41.20 25.55 40.73
CA ILE A 340 -42.35 25.06 39.94
C ILE A 340 -42.49 25.50 38.46
N ALA A 341 -42.10 24.55 37.59
CA ALA A 341 -42.82 23.94 36.46
C ALA A 341 -43.49 24.79 35.36
N ALA A 342 -43.21 24.45 34.09
CA ALA A 342 -44.03 23.55 33.27
C ALA A 342 -43.79 23.74 31.76
N GLY A 343 -43.72 22.63 31.02
CA GLY A 343 -44.21 22.54 29.64
C GLY A 343 -43.21 22.85 28.52
N GLY A 344 -42.88 21.83 27.73
CA GLY A 344 -42.13 22.02 26.49
C GLY A 344 -41.78 20.70 25.80
N ALA A 345 -42.79 19.91 25.42
CA ALA A 345 -42.62 18.89 24.41
C ALA A 345 -42.35 19.56 23.06
N GLY A 346 -41.20 19.29 22.46
CA GLY A 346 -40.84 19.79 21.13
C GLY A 346 -39.48 19.24 20.74
N GLY A 347 -39.49 18.30 19.78
CA GLY A 347 -38.29 17.63 19.34
C GLY A 347 -37.29 18.57 18.69
N SER A 348 -36.02 18.30 18.97
CA SER A 348 -34.98 18.30 17.96
C SER A 348 -34.06 17.17 18.35
N ASP A 349 -34.06 16.11 17.54
CA ASP A 349 -32.88 15.25 17.44
C ASP A 349 -31.70 16.19 17.28
N GLY A 350 -30.89 16.30 18.34
CA GLY A 350 -29.56 16.84 18.24
C GLY A 350 -28.82 15.89 17.32
N ILE A 351 -28.93 16.16 16.02
CA ILE A 351 -27.96 15.74 15.02
C ILE A 351 -26.67 16.33 15.56
N GLY A 352 -25.94 15.51 16.31
CA GLY A 352 -24.53 15.74 16.56
C GLY A 352 -23.92 15.79 15.17
N VAL A 353 -23.79 17.00 14.64
CA VAL A 353 -22.90 17.32 13.54
C VAL A 353 -21.64 16.56 13.87
N HIS A 354 -21.27 15.59 13.03
CA HIS A 354 -20.04 14.85 13.18
C HIS A 354 -18.96 15.87 13.49
N SER A 355 -18.52 15.94 14.75
CA SER A 355 -17.50 16.89 15.18
C SER A 355 -16.28 16.51 14.38
N LEU A 356 -16.03 17.24 13.29
CA LEU A 356 -14.90 17.03 12.42
C LEU A 356 -13.68 16.97 13.33
N ASN A 357 -12.94 15.87 13.20
CA ASN A 357 -11.74 15.63 13.97
C ASN A 357 -10.83 16.86 13.82
N GLY A 358 -10.46 17.52 14.92
CA GLY A 358 -9.65 18.74 14.86
C GLY A 358 -8.35 18.58 14.07
N VAL A 359 -7.80 17.37 14.03
CA VAL A 359 -6.64 17.04 13.21
C VAL A 359 -6.94 17.09 11.70
N GLU A 360 -8.12 16.67 11.26
CA GLU A 360 -8.51 16.78 9.84
C GLU A 360 -8.65 18.25 9.44
N ARG A 361 -9.23 19.09 10.32
CA ARG A 361 -9.26 20.54 10.11
C ARG A 361 -7.86 21.13 10.05
N PHE A 362 -6.93 20.63 10.87
CA PHE A 362 -5.53 21.06 10.82
C PHE A 362 -4.85 20.64 9.52
N LYS A 363 -5.17 19.47 8.96
CA LYS A 363 -4.63 19.01 7.68
C LYS A 363 -5.04 19.95 6.54
N VAL A 364 -6.34 20.29 6.46
CA VAL A 364 -6.84 21.27 5.49
C VAL A 364 -6.20 22.65 5.72
N PHE A 365 -6.03 23.06 6.98
CA PHE A 365 -5.39 24.33 7.32
C PHE A 365 -3.91 24.40 6.91
N VAL A 366 -3.17 23.29 7.02
CA VAL A 366 -1.78 23.20 6.55
C VAL A 366 -1.70 23.24 5.02
N GLU A 367 -2.65 22.62 4.32
CA GLU A 367 -2.72 22.61 2.85
C GLU A 367 -3.02 24.01 2.30
N ASN A 368 -3.96 24.74 2.91
CA ASN A 368 -4.35 26.07 2.46
C ASN A 368 -3.36 27.15 2.90
N THR A 369 -2.90 27.12 4.16
CA THR A 369 -2.14 28.20 4.80
C THR A 369 -0.96 27.65 5.63
N PRO A 370 0.09 27.11 4.98
CA PRO A 370 1.16 26.39 5.68
C PRO A 370 1.93 27.26 6.68
N GLN A 371 2.17 28.53 6.35
CA GLN A 371 2.93 29.44 7.21
C GLN A 371 2.22 29.74 8.53
N GLU A 372 0.90 29.96 8.48
CA GLU A 372 0.09 30.19 9.68
C GLU A 372 -0.04 28.94 10.53
N ALA A 373 -0.22 27.77 9.90
CA ALA A 373 -0.23 26.49 10.60
C ALA A 373 1.08 26.25 11.37
N ILE A 374 2.22 26.65 10.81
CA ILE A 374 3.51 26.58 11.50
C ILE A 374 3.60 27.58 12.64
N LEU A 375 3.12 28.81 12.47
CA LEU A 375 3.06 29.79 13.56
C LEU A 375 2.19 29.28 14.71
N LEU A 376 1.07 28.61 14.41
CA LEU A 376 0.20 27.98 15.39
C LEU A 376 0.94 26.87 16.18
N VAL A 377 1.66 26.00 15.47
CA VAL A 377 2.49 24.95 16.09
C VAL A 377 3.61 25.54 16.95
N LYS A 378 4.28 26.60 16.49
CA LYS A 378 5.31 27.32 17.26
C LYS A 378 4.72 27.97 18.51
N LYS A 379 3.52 28.55 18.40
CA LYS A 379 2.77 29.10 19.54
C LYS A 379 2.45 28.01 20.57
N TRP A 380 2.01 26.83 20.13
CA TRP A 380 1.75 25.70 21.04
C TRP A 380 3.03 25.19 21.73
N LEU A 381 4.16 25.16 21.01
CA LEU A 381 5.46 24.82 21.58
C LEU A 381 5.94 25.86 22.61
N ALA A 382 5.71 27.15 22.34
CA ALA A 382 6.10 28.24 23.23
C ALA A 382 5.22 28.35 24.49
N GLN A 383 3.90 28.15 24.36
CA GLN A 383 2.97 28.19 25.49
C GLN A 383 3.23 27.06 26.49
N GLY A 384 3.48 25.84 25.99
CA GLY A 384 3.83 24.71 26.86
C GLY A 384 2.70 24.25 27.80
N ASP A 385 1.47 24.72 27.59
CA ASP A 385 0.29 24.34 28.38
C ASP A 385 -0.08 22.87 28.17
N LYS A 386 -0.85 22.31 29.12
CA LYS A 386 -1.30 20.91 29.04
C LYS A 386 -2.06 20.63 27.74
N ASN A 387 -2.93 21.54 27.31
CA ASN A 387 -3.72 21.40 26.10
C ASN A 387 -2.87 21.57 24.84
N SER A 388 -1.94 22.51 24.81
CA SER A 388 -1.00 22.70 23.70
C SER A 388 -0.05 21.50 23.52
N LYS A 389 0.42 20.92 24.63
CA LYS A 389 1.21 19.66 24.59
C LYS A 389 0.38 18.47 24.12
N ALA A 390 -0.90 18.39 24.51
CA ALA A 390 -1.80 17.35 24.05
C ALA A 390 -2.10 17.50 22.55
N ALA A 391 -2.34 18.72 22.05
CA ALA A 391 -2.51 19.01 20.63
C ALA A 391 -1.30 18.55 19.80
N LEU A 392 -0.09 18.92 20.22
CA LEU A 392 1.15 18.52 19.56
C LEU A 392 1.34 16.99 19.51
N ARG A 393 0.92 16.26 20.55
CA ARG A 393 0.93 14.79 20.55
C ARG A 393 -0.15 14.20 19.63
N ALA A 394 -1.35 14.79 19.63
CA ALA A 394 -2.47 14.34 18.80
C ALA A 394 -2.12 14.47 17.31
N LEU A 395 -1.47 15.57 16.91
CA LEU A 395 -0.98 15.74 15.54
C LEU A 395 -0.06 14.60 15.12
N VAL A 396 0.91 14.21 15.95
CA VAL A 396 1.85 13.13 15.60
C VAL A 396 1.18 11.76 15.56
N GLN A 397 0.13 11.55 16.36
CA GLN A 397 -0.59 10.28 16.39
C GLN A 397 -1.58 10.10 15.23
N GLN A 398 -2.13 11.19 14.69
CA GLN A 398 -3.24 11.15 13.74
C GLN A 398 -2.89 11.68 12.33
N ILE A 399 -1.82 12.48 12.16
CA ILE A 399 -1.40 12.99 10.83
C ILE A 399 -0.46 12.01 10.13
N ASP A 400 -0.60 11.92 8.81
CA ASP A 400 0.30 11.17 7.92
C ASP A 400 1.75 11.68 7.99
N ASN A 401 2.72 10.76 7.98
CA ASN A 401 4.15 11.08 8.04
C ASN A 401 4.61 12.08 6.98
N ASN A 402 3.97 12.12 5.80
CA ASN A 402 4.30 13.05 4.72
C ASN A 402 3.95 14.50 5.09
N ALA A 403 2.75 14.74 5.63
CA ALA A 403 2.33 16.09 6.05
C ALA A 403 3.13 16.57 7.27
N LEU A 404 3.43 15.68 8.22
CA LEU A 404 4.33 15.99 9.35
C LEU A 404 5.73 16.39 8.88
N LYS A 405 6.26 15.77 7.83
CA LYS A 405 7.59 16.08 7.29
C LYS A 405 7.67 17.52 6.81
N GLU A 406 6.65 18.03 6.13
CA GLU A 406 6.61 19.42 5.66
C GLU A 406 6.57 20.41 6.84
N ILE A 407 5.77 20.14 7.87
CA ILE A 407 5.74 20.95 9.11
C ILE A 407 7.12 20.93 9.79
N PHE A 408 7.72 19.75 9.93
CA PHE A 408 9.03 19.62 10.58
C PHE A 408 10.13 20.37 9.83
N LYS A 409 10.14 20.38 8.48
CA LYS A 409 11.13 21.13 7.69
C LYS A 409 11.18 22.61 8.07
N MET A 410 10.03 23.21 8.41
CA MET A 410 9.92 24.64 8.74
C MET A 410 10.13 24.96 10.23
N LEU A 411 10.24 23.93 11.09
CA LEU A 411 10.65 24.06 12.49
C LEU A 411 12.17 24.00 12.62
N SER A 412 12.70 24.75 13.59
CA SER A 412 14.11 24.75 13.96
C SER A 412 14.48 23.50 14.76
N GLU A 413 15.77 23.11 14.78
CA GLU A 413 16.25 21.97 15.57
C GLU A 413 15.85 21.98 17.06
N PRO A 414 15.93 23.11 17.80
CA PRO A 414 15.49 23.14 19.19
C PRO A 414 13.98 22.92 19.35
N GLU A 415 13.15 23.46 18.45
CA GLU A 415 11.71 23.23 18.43
C GLU A 415 11.37 21.75 18.16
N ARG A 416 12.10 21.11 17.24
CA ARG A 416 11.97 19.68 16.95
C ARG A 416 12.34 18.81 18.14
N ALA A 417 13.41 19.17 18.86
CA ALA A 417 13.82 18.46 20.08
C ALA A 417 12.76 18.58 21.17
N ALA A 418 12.25 19.80 21.41
CA ALA A 418 11.19 20.05 22.38
C ALA A 418 9.90 19.28 22.05
N TRP A 419 9.50 19.23 20.77
CA TRP A 419 8.35 18.43 20.36
C TRP A 419 8.61 16.93 20.54
N ARG A 420 9.81 16.43 20.18
CA ARG A 420 10.18 15.02 20.35
C ARG A 420 10.10 14.57 21.80
N ASP A 421 10.52 15.41 22.75
CA ASP A 421 10.46 15.09 24.18
C ASP A 421 9.02 14.88 24.68
N LEU A 422 8.04 15.53 24.04
CA LEU A 422 6.62 15.35 24.36
C LEU A 422 6.07 14.00 23.90
N LEU A 423 6.68 13.32 22.93
CA LEU A 423 6.16 12.08 22.33
C LEU A 423 6.36 10.82 23.18
N ASN A 424 7.07 10.93 24.30
CA ASN A 424 7.37 9.79 25.18
C ASN A 424 6.14 9.21 25.90
N SER A 425 4.98 9.89 25.85
CA SER A 425 3.74 9.41 26.43
C SER A 425 2.60 9.51 25.41
N PRO A 426 2.03 8.38 24.93
CA PRO A 426 0.87 8.43 24.06
C PRO A 426 -0.35 9.02 24.79
N LEU A 427 -1.22 9.71 24.06
CA LEU A 427 -2.49 10.21 24.58
C LEU A 427 -3.48 9.06 24.80
N THR A 428 -4.28 9.18 25.86
CA THR A 428 -5.48 8.37 26.06
C THR A 428 -6.63 8.86 25.18
N ALA A 429 -7.65 8.03 24.93
CA ALA A 429 -8.79 8.40 24.09
C ALA A 429 -9.50 9.70 24.54
N ASN A 430 -9.66 9.92 25.84
CA ASN A 430 -10.29 11.13 26.38
C ASN A 430 -9.41 12.38 26.17
N GLU A 431 -8.09 12.24 26.34
CA GLU A 431 -7.15 13.33 26.07
C GLU A 431 -7.04 13.63 24.58
N LEU A 432 -7.22 12.61 23.73
CA LEU A 432 -7.25 12.75 22.28
C LEU A 432 -8.45 13.60 21.83
N THR A 433 -9.65 13.33 22.38
CA THR A 433 -10.83 14.15 22.12
C THR A 433 -10.62 15.59 22.57
N GLY A 434 -10.14 15.81 23.79
CA GLY A 434 -9.85 17.17 24.28
C GLY A 434 -8.76 17.90 23.48
N ALA A 435 -7.75 17.17 22.99
CA ALA A 435 -6.74 17.71 22.10
C ALA A 435 -7.33 18.09 20.73
N ASN A 436 -8.21 17.27 20.16
CA ASN A 436 -8.89 17.55 18.91
C ASN A 436 -9.79 18.80 19.03
N ASP A 437 -10.54 18.93 20.13
CA ASP A 437 -11.38 20.11 20.39
C ASP A 437 -10.52 21.38 20.52
N PHE A 438 -9.39 21.28 21.24
CA PHE A 438 -8.45 22.39 21.37
C PHE A 438 -7.82 22.79 20.04
N ILE A 439 -7.36 21.82 19.23
CA ILE A 439 -6.82 22.07 17.89
C ILE A 439 -7.86 22.79 17.04
N SER A 440 -9.08 22.27 17.00
CA SER A 440 -10.17 22.86 16.22
C SER A 440 -10.45 24.30 16.65
N ASN A 441 -10.55 24.57 17.96
CA ASN A 441 -10.82 25.91 18.46
C ASN A 441 -9.69 26.89 18.15
N GLN A 442 -8.43 26.46 18.24
CA GLN A 442 -7.28 27.29 17.90
C GLN A 442 -7.21 27.62 16.40
N ILE A 443 -7.56 26.67 15.52
CA ILE A 443 -7.65 26.92 14.06
C ILE A 443 -8.78 27.89 13.74
N VAL A 444 -9.94 27.70 14.36
CA VAL A 444 -11.08 28.62 14.17
C VAL A 444 -10.70 30.03 14.60
N GLN A 445 -10.05 30.18 15.76
CA GLN A 445 -9.54 31.47 16.24
C GLN A 445 -8.45 32.06 15.36
N SER A 446 -7.65 31.23 14.68
CA SER A 446 -6.62 31.74 13.78
C SER A 446 -7.21 32.25 12.49
N VAL A 447 -8.26 31.63 11.93
CA VAL A 447 -8.81 31.98 10.60
C VAL A 447 -9.99 32.96 10.65
N ILE A 448 -10.84 32.85 11.68
CA ILE A 448 -12.15 33.52 11.76
C ILE A 448 -12.21 34.32 13.05
N VAL A 449 -12.83 35.50 12.99
CA VAL A 449 -13.16 36.29 14.19
C VAL A 449 -14.34 35.59 14.89
N PRO A 450 -14.13 34.88 16.03
CA PRO A 450 -15.14 33.96 16.57
C PRO A 450 -16.40 34.66 17.09
N SER A 451 -16.37 35.98 17.28
CA SER A 451 -17.51 36.77 17.73
C SER A 451 -18.54 37.06 16.63
N LEU A 452 -18.23 36.79 15.36
CA LEU A 452 -19.08 37.19 14.23
C LEU A 452 -19.79 36.04 13.52
N ILE A 453 -19.25 34.81 13.60
CA ILE A 453 -19.86 33.63 12.98
C ILE A 453 -20.49 32.75 14.06
N GLU A 454 -21.72 32.28 13.86
CA GLU A 454 -22.43 31.46 14.85
C GLU A 454 -22.75 30.06 14.28
N ASP A 455 -22.98 29.92 12.96
CA ASP A 455 -23.26 28.63 12.31
C ASP A 455 -21.99 27.78 12.07
N PRO A 456 -21.85 26.59 12.70
CA PRO A 456 -20.76 25.61 12.50
C PRO A 456 -20.45 25.28 11.03
N ASN A 457 -21.46 25.29 10.15
CA ASN A 457 -21.24 24.93 8.73
C ASN A 457 -20.57 26.06 7.96
N THR A 458 -20.91 27.31 8.27
CA THR A 458 -20.28 28.49 7.67
C THR A 458 -18.80 28.53 8.03
N TYR A 459 -18.43 28.11 9.24
CA TYR A 459 -17.04 27.95 9.64
C TYR A 459 -16.27 26.98 8.74
N ASP A 460 -16.82 25.80 8.47
CA ASP A 460 -16.14 24.80 7.64
C ASP A 460 -15.98 25.27 6.18
N LEU A 461 -16.92 26.05 5.67
CA LEU A 461 -16.82 26.65 4.33
C LEU A 461 -15.75 27.75 4.30
N LEU A 462 -15.70 28.62 5.31
CA LEU A 462 -14.68 29.68 5.41
C LEU A 462 -13.26 29.10 5.55
N LEU A 463 -13.08 27.98 6.26
CA LEU A 463 -11.79 27.29 6.37
C LEU A 463 -11.31 26.66 5.05
N LYS A 464 -12.24 26.33 4.15
CA LYS A 464 -11.96 25.78 2.82
C LYS A 464 -11.82 26.86 1.74
N LEU A 465 -11.98 28.11 2.12
CA LEU A 465 -11.87 29.25 1.22
C LEU A 465 -10.40 29.44 0.82
N ASN A 466 -10.16 29.62 -0.47
CA ASN A 466 -8.86 29.99 -1.01
C ASN A 466 -9.00 31.35 -1.74
N SER A 467 -7.92 32.12 -1.86
CA SER A 467 -7.90 33.44 -2.50
C SER A 467 -8.49 33.41 -3.93
N ASP A 468 -8.22 32.35 -4.69
CA ASP A 468 -8.80 32.12 -6.01
C ASP A 468 -10.33 31.98 -6.00
N VAL A 469 -10.88 31.33 -4.97
CA VAL A 469 -12.33 31.18 -4.80
C VAL A 469 -12.95 32.52 -4.48
N VAL A 470 -12.30 33.32 -3.62
CA VAL A 470 -12.79 34.67 -3.29
C VAL A 470 -12.83 35.57 -4.52
N LYS A 471 -11.81 35.52 -5.37
CA LYS A 471 -11.79 36.28 -6.64
C LYS A 471 -12.98 35.90 -7.54
N LYS A 472 -13.35 34.62 -7.60
CA LYS A 472 -14.50 34.14 -8.38
C LYS A 472 -15.83 34.56 -7.78
N VAL A 473 -15.99 34.41 -6.46
CA VAL A 473 -17.19 34.85 -5.75
C VAL A 473 -17.36 36.36 -5.91
N TYR A 474 -16.27 37.13 -5.93
CA TYR A 474 -16.32 38.58 -6.13
C TYR A 474 -16.92 38.98 -7.48
N GLN A 475 -16.60 38.24 -8.55
CA GLN A 475 -17.11 38.54 -9.90
C GLN A 475 -18.63 38.37 -10.00
N GLU A 476 -19.22 37.49 -9.20
CA GLU A 476 -20.66 37.22 -9.21
C GLU A 476 -21.42 38.00 -8.12
N GLU A 477 -20.90 38.00 -6.88
CA GLU A 477 -21.54 38.62 -5.72
C GLU A 477 -20.53 39.42 -4.84
N PRO A 478 -20.16 40.66 -5.25
CA PRO A 478 -19.20 41.51 -4.52
C PRO A 478 -19.57 41.74 -3.04
N TYR A 479 -20.87 41.84 -2.76
CA TYR A 479 -21.38 42.07 -1.41
C TYR A 479 -21.09 40.90 -0.46
N ILE A 480 -21.15 39.65 -0.94
CA ILE A 480 -20.85 38.47 -0.12
C ILE A 480 -19.37 38.43 0.22
N VAL A 481 -18.49 38.78 -0.71
CA VAL A 481 -17.04 38.87 -0.44
C VAL A 481 -16.75 39.91 0.64
N ALA A 482 -17.39 41.06 0.60
CA ALA A 482 -17.23 42.09 1.62
C ALA A 482 -17.70 41.61 3.01
N LEU A 483 -18.79 40.83 3.09
CA LEU A 483 -19.22 40.19 4.35
C LEU A 483 -18.22 39.13 4.83
N VAL A 484 -17.70 38.32 3.91
CA VAL A 484 -16.72 37.26 4.20
C VAL A 484 -15.41 37.84 4.72
N LEU A 485 -14.88 38.91 4.09
CA LEU A 485 -13.62 39.52 4.52
C LEU A 485 -13.72 40.16 5.91
N ASN A 486 -14.88 40.71 6.28
CA ASN A 486 -15.10 41.21 7.64
C ASN A 486 -15.24 40.10 8.69
N ALA A 487 -15.44 38.84 8.28
CA ALA A 487 -15.50 37.68 9.18
C ALA A 487 -14.14 36.96 9.33
N LEU A 488 -13.19 37.23 8.44
CA LEU A 488 -11.88 36.56 8.38
C LEU A 488 -10.81 37.34 9.16
N ASN A 489 -9.71 36.66 9.48
CA ASN A 489 -8.55 37.26 10.13
C ASN A 489 -7.79 38.24 9.20
N ASP A 490 -7.05 39.18 9.80
CA ASP A 490 -6.30 40.19 9.04
C ASP A 490 -5.28 39.60 8.06
N SER A 491 -4.67 38.45 8.41
CA SER A 491 -3.63 37.84 7.59
C SER A 491 -4.18 37.15 6.34
N PHE A 492 -5.30 36.44 6.42
CA PHE A 492 -5.97 35.88 5.24
C PHE A 492 -6.58 36.99 4.38
N VAL A 493 -7.13 38.05 4.99
CA VAL A 493 -7.59 39.23 4.24
C VAL A 493 -6.44 39.84 3.44
N ALA A 494 -5.26 40.00 4.05
CA ALA A 494 -4.08 40.49 3.33
C ALA A 494 -3.66 39.57 2.17
N GLU A 495 -3.73 38.25 2.36
CA GLU A 495 -3.44 37.27 1.31
C GLU A 495 -4.42 37.36 0.13
N VAL A 496 -5.73 37.41 0.42
CA VAL A 496 -6.78 37.58 -0.60
C VAL A 496 -6.57 38.87 -1.39
N LEU A 497 -6.32 39.99 -0.69
CA LEU A 497 -6.11 41.28 -1.33
C LEU A 497 -4.84 41.28 -2.19
N SER A 498 -3.78 40.58 -1.78
CA SER A 498 -2.54 40.47 -2.57
C SER A 498 -2.68 39.68 -3.87
N THR A 499 -3.73 38.85 -3.98
CA THR A 499 -4.02 38.02 -5.16
C THR A 499 -4.99 38.72 -6.13
N CYS A 500 -5.63 39.82 -5.69
CA CYS A 500 -6.59 40.59 -6.47
C CYS A 500 -5.91 41.77 -7.19
N ASP A 501 -6.51 42.21 -8.30
CA ASP A 501 -6.03 43.37 -9.06
C ASP A 501 -6.33 44.68 -8.30
N ASP A 502 -5.49 45.71 -8.43
CA ASP A 502 -5.58 46.96 -7.65
C ASP A 502 -6.96 47.66 -7.70
N GLU A 503 -7.65 47.56 -8.84
CA GLU A 503 -9.00 48.09 -9.03
C GLU A 503 -10.03 47.32 -8.19
N ILE A 504 -9.96 45.99 -8.21
CA ILE A 504 -10.81 45.09 -7.42
C ILE A 504 -10.57 45.29 -5.93
N VAL A 505 -9.30 45.41 -5.52
CA VAL A 505 -8.91 45.68 -4.12
C VAL A 505 -9.57 46.96 -3.60
N SER A 506 -9.55 48.02 -4.40
CA SER A 506 -10.14 49.31 -4.01
C SER A 506 -11.65 49.22 -3.80
N GLU A 507 -12.36 48.50 -4.67
CA GLU A 507 -13.81 48.32 -4.60
C GLU A 507 -14.23 47.37 -3.46
N ILE A 508 -13.46 46.29 -3.25
CA ILE A 508 -13.63 45.39 -2.09
C ILE A 508 -13.48 46.15 -0.78
N LEU A 509 -12.42 46.98 -0.65
CA LEU A 509 -12.17 47.74 0.58
C LEU A 509 -13.28 48.76 0.83
N GLN A 510 -13.73 49.48 -0.21
CA GLN A 510 -14.84 50.42 -0.07
C GLN A 510 -16.13 49.73 0.38
N SER A 511 -16.43 48.55 -0.18
CA SER A 511 -17.61 47.77 0.16
C SER A 511 -17.52 47.18 1.57
N SER A 512 -16.33 46.75 1.99
CA SER A 512 -16.09 46.12 3.29
C SER A 512 -16.18 47.11 4.45
N VAL A 513 -15.76 48.36 4.26
CA VAL A 513 -15.77 49.40 5.31
C VAL A 513 -17.20 49.80 5.74
N VAL A 514 -18.20 49.61 4.87
CA VAL A 514 -19.59 50.01 5.14
C VAL A 514 -20.33 48.96 6.00
N ILE A 515 -19.83 47.73 6.03
CA ILE A 515 -20.50 46.59 6.66
C ILE A 515 -20.33 46.65 8.19
N LYS A 516 -21.42 46.37 8.90
CA LYS A 516 -21.45 46.28 10.37
C LYS A 516 -21.43 44.83 10.83
N GLU A 517 -21.01 44.60 12.07
CA GLU A 517 -20.98 43.28 12.70
C GLU A 517 -22.33 42.55 12.65
N GLU A 518 -23.44 43.28 12.85
CA GLU A 518 -24.80 42.73 12.78
C GLU A 518 -25.14 42.21 11.37
N GLU A 519 -24.69 42.90 10.32
CA GLU A 519 -24.93 42.49 8.93
C GLU A 519 -24.14 41.22 8.57
N VAL A 520 -22.97 41.02 9.17
CA VAL A 520 -22.19 39.77 9.03
C VAL A 520 -22.94 38.61 9.68
N ARG A 521 -23.53 38.82 10.87
CA ARG A 521 -24.33 37.79 11.56
C ARG A 521 -25.59 37.42 10.79
N ASP A 522 -26.35 38.41 10.36
CA ASP A 522 -27.58 38.21 9.57
C ASP A 522 -27.28 37.65 8.16
N GLY A 523 -26.09 37.95 7.64
CA GLY A 523 -25.61 37.51 6.33
C GLY A 523 -25.13 36.06 6.26
N GLN A 524 -24.95 35.36 7.39
CA GLN A 524 -24.35 34.02 7.43
C GLN A 524 -25.08 33.00 6.54
N ALA A 525 -26.41 33.04 6.48
CA ALA A 525 -27.19 32.13 5.63
C ALA A 525 -26.90 32.35 4.13
N LYS A 526 -26.67 33.59 3.70
CA LYS A 526 -26.31 33.93 2.32
C LYS A 526 -24.87 33.57 2.02
N ILE A 527 -23.95 33.86 2.94
CA ILE A 527 -22.55 33.42 2.83
C ILE A 527 -22.50 31.91 2.61
N LYS A 528 -23.25 31.14 3.41
CA LYS A 528 -23.33 29.69 3.28
C LYS A 528 -23.85 29.23 1.92
N ASP A 529 -24.97 29.79 1.44
CA ASP A 529 -25.56 29.41 0.15
C ASP A 529 -24.67 29.77 -1.05
N THR A 530 -23.99 30.90 -0.99
CA THR A 530 -23.06 31.32 -2.05
C THR A 530 -21.78 30.48 -2.00
N LEU A 531 -21.15 30.32 -0.82
CA LEU A 531 -19.90 29.57 -0.70
C LEU A 531 -20.07 28.06 -0.98
N SER A 532 -21.20 27.44 -0.60
CA SER A 532 -21.44 26.03 -0.88
C SER A 532 -21.43 25.73 -2.39
N LYS A 533 -21.95 26.65 -3.22
CA LYS A 533 -21.93 26.53 -4.70
C LYS A 533 -20.53 26.50 -5.30
N TYR A 534 -19.53 27.08 -4.65
CA TYR A 534 -18.16 27.07 -5.17
C TYR A 534 -17.29 25.98 -4.55
N ILE A 535 -17.51 25.70 -3.26
CA ILE A 535 -16.66 24.79 -2.47
C ILE A 535 -17.14 23.33 -2.58
N GLU A 536 -18.45 23.07 -2.56
CA GLU A 536 -18.97 21.70 -2.64
C GLU A 536 -18.88 21.14 -4.07
N THR A 537 -19.06 22.00 -5.08
CA THR A 537 -19.12 21.60 -6.51
C THR A 537 -17.80 21.06 -7.05
N LYS A 538 -16.66 21.44 -6.47
CA LYS A 538 -15.34 20.94 -6.89
C LYS A 538 -14.85 19.74 -6.10
N SER A 539 -15.33 19.51 -4.87
CA SER A 539 -14.63 18.60 -3.96
C SER A 539 -14.99 17.13 -4.10
N ASN A 540 -16.21 16.73 -4.54
CA ASN A 540 -16.59 15.31 -4.63
C ASN A 540 -17.76 15.06 -5.61
N LEU A 541 -17.55 15.25 -6.91
CA LEU A 541 -18.55 14.81 -7.89
C LEU A 541 -18.52 13.27 -7.98
N PRO A 542 -19.59 12.53 -7.61
CA PRO A 542 -19.57 11.06 -7.57
C PRO A 542 -19.39 10.42 -8.96
N PHE A 543 -19.59 11.19 -10.03
CA PHE A 543 -19.29 10.74 -11.38
C PHE A 543 -17.80 10.85 -11.71
N VAL A 544 -17.07 11.82 -11.15
CA VAL A 544 -15.62 11.95 -11.32
C VAL A 544 -14.90 10.72 -10.78
N GLU A 545 -15.28 10.24 -9.59
CA GLU A 545 -14.74 8.98 -9.04
C GLU A 545 -15.03 7.78 -9.94
N LYS A 546 -16.24 7.68 -10.51
CA LYS A 546 -16.57 6.64 -11.49
C LYS A 546 -15.74 6.76 -12.76
N LEU A 547 -15.44 7.97 -13.22
CA LEU A 547 -14.55 8.18 -14.36
C LEU A 547 -13.16 7.63 -14.06
N PHE A 548 -12.66 7.78 -12.83
CA PHE A 548 -11.36 7.22 -12.42
C PHE A 548 -11.35 5.69 -12.49
N GLU A 549 -12.41 5.03 -12.00
CA GLU A 549 -12.52 3.56 -12.06
C GLU A 549 -12.67 3.01 -13.49
N ILE A 550 -13.21 3.83 -14.40
CA ILE A 550 -13.51 3.45 -15.79
C ILE A 550 -12.31 3.69 -16.71
N LEU A 551 -11.42 4.66 -16.40
CA LEU A 551 -10.21 4.98 -17.18
C LEU A 551 -9.39 3.76 -17.64
N PRO A 552 -9.05 2.76 -16.80
CA PRO A 552 -8.25 1.62 -17.26
C PRO A 552 -9.01 0.67 -18.20
N LYS A 553 -10.35 0.80 -18.29
CA LYS A 553 -11.22 -0.11 -19.06
C LYS A 553 -11.67 0.47 -20.39
N VAL A 554 -11.49 1.77 -20.62
CA VAL A 554 -11.95 2.43 -21.85
C VAL A 554 -10.95 2.29 -23.00
N THR A 555 -11.44 2.56 -24.21
CA THR A 555 -10.59 2.69 -25.41
C THR A 555 -9.95 4.08 -25.43
N SER A 556 -8.81 4.24 -26.12
CA SER A 556 -8.04 5.50 -26.14
C SER A 556 -8.86 6.71 -26.63
N LYS A 557 -9.85 6.50 -27.51
CA LYS A 557 -10.76 7.57 -27.95
C LYS A 557 -11.64 8.10 -26.82
N VAL A 558 -12.26 7.19 -26.08
CA VAL A 558 -13.13 7.54 -24.94
C VAL A 558 -12.27 8.10 -23.80
N GLU A 559 -11.10 7.52 -23.58
CA GLU A 559 -10.14 7.98 -22.59
C GLU A 559 -9.79 9.45 -22.78
N LYS A 560 -9.52 9.88 -24.03
CA LYS A 560 -9.28 11.30 -24.35
C LYS A 560 -10.42 12.21 -23.93
N SER A 561 -11.66 11.84 -24.24
CA SER A 561 -12.86 12.60 -23.83
C SER A 561 -13.04 12.62 -22.31
N ILE A 562 -12.68 11.53 -21.61
CA ILE A 562 -12.69 11.49 -20.15
C ILE A 562 -11.65 12.47 -19.59
N PHE A 563 -10.42 12.46 -20.08
CA PHE A 563 -9.39 13.42 -19.64
C PHE A 563 -9.78 14.88 -19.94
N GLU A 564 -10.39 15.17 -21.09
CA GLU A 564 -10.91 16.52 -21.38
C GLU A 564 -12.01 16.93 -20.39
N THR A 565 -12.92 16.01 -20.05
CA THR A 565 -13.98 16.28 -19.05
C THR A 565 -13.39 16.45 -17.65
N LEU A 566 -12.41 15.63 -17.27
CA LEU A 566 -11.77 15.71 -15.95
C LEU A 566 -11.02 17.03 -15.79
N LYS A 567 -10.40 17.54 -16.84
CA LYS A 567 -9.70 18.83 -16.83
C LYS A 567 -10.60 19.97 -16.34
N ASP A 568 -11.84 19.99 -16.78
CA ASP A 568 -12.78 21.08 -16.47
C ASP A 568 -13.41 20.94 -15.07
N ASN A 569 -13.37 19.74 -14.49
CA ASN A 569 -14.09 19.40 -13.26
C ASN A 569 -13.17 19.10 -12.06
N VAL A 570 -11.86 19.00 -12.27
CA VAL A 570 -10.88 18.57 -11.26
C VAL A 570 -9.80 19.64 -11.08
N THR A 571 -9.21 19.75 -9.88
CA THR A 571 -8.11 20.69 -9.63
C THR A 571 -6.85 20.29 -10.40
N PHE A 572 -5.96 21.24 -10.67
CA PHE A 572 -4.70 20.98 -11.39
C PHE A 572 -3.88 19.87 -10.73
N GLU A 573 -3.77 19.89 -9.39
CA GLU A 573 -3.01 18.89 -8.64
C GLU A 573 -3.62 17.50 -8.73
N GLN A 574 -4.94 17.41 -8.57
CA GLN A 574 -5.67 16.16 -8.71
C GLN A 574 -5.55 15.62 -10.15
N PHE A 575 -5.69 16.48 -11.16
CA PHE A 575 -5.53 16.09 -12.55
C PHE A 575 -4.10 15.62 -12.85
N LEU A 576 -3.08 16.32 -12.35
CA LEU A 576 -1.68 15.93 -12.48
C LEU A 576 -1.39 14.57 -11.81
N SER A 577 -1.89 14.35 -10.60
CA SER A 577 -1.73 13.08 -9.89
C SER A 577 -2.37 11.94 -10.68
N LEU A 578 -3.58 12.15 -11.20
CA LEU A 578 -4.32 11.17 -11.97
C LEU A 578 -3.65 10.85 -13.31
N SER A 579 -3.13 11.87 -14.00
CA SER A 579 -2.37 11.67 -15.24
C SER A 579 -1.08 10.90 -15.01
N ARG A 580 -0.47 10.99 -13.82
CA ARG A 580 0.69 10.16 -13.44
C ARG A 580 0.28 8.71 -13.17
N ASP A 581 -0.81 8.51 -12.45
CA ASP A 581 -1.25 7.17 -12.05
C ASP A 581 -1.76 6.33 -13.23
N TYR A 582 -2.52 6.93 -14.14
CA TYR A 582 -3.13 6.22 -15.26
C TYR A 582 -2.41 6.38 -16.59
N TYR A 583 -1.51 7.37 -16.74
CA TYR A 583 -0.79 7.75 -17.96
C TYR A 583 -1.67 7.81 -19.24
N PRO A 584 -2.04 9.00 -19.72
CA PRO A 584 -2.88 9.19 -20.90
C PRO A 584 -2.37 8.43 -22.14
N ALA A 585 -3.25 7.73 -22.84
CA ALA A 585 -2.88 7.00 -24.06
C ALA A 585 -2.34 7.92 -25.17
N GLU A 586 -2.76 9.20 -25.21
CA GLU A 586 -2.27 10.18 -26.19
C GLU A 586 -0.81 10.60 -25.96
N LEU A 587 -0.24 10.31 -24.78
CA LEU A 587 1.14 10.64 -24.46
C LEU A 587 2.14 9.53 -24.80
N ILE A 588 1.68 8.36 -25.24
CA ILE A 588 2.57 7.23 -25.55
C ILE A 588 3.56 7.60 -26.66
N ASP A 589 3.11 8.35 -27.66
CA ASP A 589 3.96 8.80 -28.77
C ASP A 589 5.00 9.85 -28.34
N SER A 590 4.79 10.45 -27.15
CA SER A 590 5.68 11.45 -26.55
C SER A 590 6.73 10.86 -25.61
N LEU A 591 6.70 9.54 -25.41
CA LEU A 591 7.63 8.85 -24.52
C LEU A 591 9.06 8.84 -25.09
N PRO A 592 10.09 8.78 -24.23
CA PRO A 592 11.48 8.67 -24.69
C PRO A 592 11.67 7.46 -25.61
N GLU A 593 12.32 7.67 -26.77
CA GLU A 593 12.51 6.61 -27.78
C GLU A 593 13.21 5.35 -27.22
N LYS A 594 14.13 5.54 -26.27
CA LYS A 594 14.81 4.44 -25.58
C LYS A 594 13.83 3.56 -24.81
N PHE A 595 12.90 4.17 -24.07
CA PHE A 595 11.87 3.48 -23.31
C PHE A 595 10.86 2.79 -24.25
N LEU A 596 10.42 3.48 -25.31
CA LEU A 596 9.54 2.88 -26.32
C LEU A 596 10.18 1.67 -27.00
N LYS A 597 11.47 1.76 -27.34
CA LYS A 597 12.23 0.65 -27.91
C LYS A 597 12.28 -0.55 -26.97
N GLU A 598 12.52 -0.32 -25.68
CA GLU A 598 12.52 -1.38 -24.67
C GLU A 598 11.13 -2.01 -24.54
N ALA A 599 10.09 -1.19 -24.40
CA ALA A 599 8.70 -1.65 -24.30
C ALA A 599 8.30 -2.49 -25.53
N LEU A 600 8.58 -2.01 -26.74
CA LEU A 600 8.27 -2.74 -27.97
C LEU A 600 9.08 -4.03 -28.10
N THR A 601 10.32 -4.05 -27.63
CA THR A 601 11.18 -5.25 -27.71
C THR A 601 10.72 -6.33 -26.74
N GLN A 602 10.29 -5.96 -25.53
CA GLN A 602 9.77 -6.88 -24.53
C GLN A 602 8.33 -7.33 -24.81
N TYR A 603 7.58 -6.58 -25.62
CA TYR A 603 6.22 -6.94 -26.01
C TYR A 603 6.18 -8.17 -26.94
N ASP A 604 5.19 -9.04 -26.75
CA ASP A 604 5.05 -10.29 -27.51
C ASP A 604 4.99 -10.01 -29.03
N LEU A 605 5.76 -10.77 -29.81
CA LEU A 605 5.91 -10.55 -31.26
C LEU A 605 4.56 -10.59 -31.98
N LYS A 606 3.69 -11.57 -31.67
CA LYS A 606 2.40 -11.71 -32.36
C LYS A 606 1.48 -10.55 -32.06
N LYS A 607 1.40 -10.15 -30.78
CA LYS A 607 0.62 -8.98 -30.35
C LYS A 607 1.16 -7.68 -30.93
N ARG A 608 2.50 -7.54 -31.00
CA ARG A 608 3.16 -6.38 -31.61
C ARG A 608 2.81 -6.25 -33.09
N VAL A 609 2.90 -7.34 -33.86
CA VAL A 609 2.54 -7.36 -35.28
C VAL A 609 1.06 -7.00 -35.46
N ALA A 610 0.16 -7.59 -34.67
CA ALA A 610 -1.27 -7.27 -34.72
C ALA A 610 -1.56 -5.79 -34.41
N MET A 611 -0.89 -5.23 -33.40
CA MET A 611 -0.98 -3.81 -33.06
C MET A 611 -0.49 -2.91 -34.20
N LEU A 612 0.69 -3.19 -34.77
CA LEU A 612 1.29 -2.41 -35.85
C LEU A 612 0.44 -2.43 -37.13
N MET A 613 -0.19 -3.56 -37.46
CA MET A 613 -1.12 -3.66 -38.59
C MET A 613 -2.36 -2.79 -38.41
N GLY A 614 -2.81 -2.65 -37.16
CA GLY A 614 -3.92 -1.78 -36.80
C GLY A 614 -3.60 -0.30 -37.00
N LEU A 615 -2.33 0.12 -36.90
CA LEU A 615 -1.97 1.54 -37.00
C LEU A 615 -2.02 2.08 -38.43
N ASP A 616 -2.21 3.40 -38.54
CA ASP A 616 -2.00 4.15 -39.78
C ASP A 616 -0.55 4.04 -40.26
N ALA A 617 -0.32 4.29 -41.55
CA ALA A 617 0.97 4.03 -42.17
C ALA A 617 2.11 4.87 -41.57
N GLU A 618 1.83 6.12 -41.19
CA GLU A 618 2.84 7.03 -40.59
C GLU A 618 3.27 6.52 -39.22
N MET A 619 2.31 6.27 -38.32
CA MET A 619 2.58 5.74 -36.98
C MET A 619 3.21 4.36 -37.03
N ARG A 620 2.74 3.50 -37.94
CA ARG A 620 3.30 2.16 -38.13
C ARG A 620 4.78 2.22 -38.50
N ASN A 621 5.16 3.10 -39.43
CA ASN A 621 6.56 3.26 -39.83
C ASN A 621 7.40 3.82 -38.70
N TYR A 622 6.90 4.82 -37.96
CA TYR A 622 7.57 5.36 -36.79
C TYR A 622 7.90 4.28 -35.74
N TYR A 623 6.90 3.47 -35.36
CA TYR A 623 7.11 2.39 -34.38
C TYR A 623 8.01 1.27 -34.91
N LEU A 624 7.94 0.97 -36.21
CA LEU A 624 8.81 0.00 -36.85
C LEU A 624 10.27 0.46 -36.84
N ASP A 625 10.55 1.72 -37.15
CA ASP A 625 11.91 2.27 -37.16
C ASP A 625 12.53 2.27 -35.75
N ILE A 626 11.74 2.51 -34.71
CA ILE A 626 12.18 2.45 -33.31
C ILE A 626 12.53 1.01 -32.90
N CYS A 627 11.63 0.06 -33.17
CA CYS A 627 11.78 -1.32 -32.69
C CYS A 627 12.73 -2.18 -33.55
N ALA A 628 12.73 -1.93 -34.86
CA ALA A 628 13.32 -2.79 -35.88
C ALA A 628 13.69 -1.96 -37.11
N PRO A 629 14.75 -1.14 -37.03
CA PRO A 629 15.18 -0.31 -38.14
C PRO A 629 15.54 -1.16 -39.36
N ASP A 630 15.42 -0.56 -40.54
CA ASP A 630 15.64 -1.24 -41.81
C ASP A 630 17.02 -1.92 -41.88
N GLY A 631 17.04 -3.16 -42.36
CA GLY A 631 18.24 -4.01 -42.45
C GLY A 631 18.54 -4.84 -41.19
N THR A 632 17.72 -4.76 -40.15
CA THR A 632 17.84 -5.64 -38.98
C THR A 632 17.06 -6.94 -39.15
N LYS A 633 17.54 -8.04 -38.55
CA LYS A 633 16.80 -9.33 -38.53
C LYS A 633 15.42 -9.23 -37.90
N ALA A 634 15.25 -8.31 -36.94
CA ALA A 634 13.95 -8.06 -36.32
C ALA A 634 12.94 -7.50 -37.32
N ARG A 635 13.38 -6.63 -38.24
CA ARG A 635 12.57 -6.08 -39.33
C ARG A 635 12.12 -7.19 -40.26
N ASP A 636 13.04 -8.07 -40.67
CA ASP A 636 12.74 -9.21 -41.53
C ASP A 636 11.69 -10.14 -40.88
N LEU A 637 11.84 -10.45 -39.58
CA LEU A 637 10.88 -11.27 -38.84
C LEU A 637 9.48 -10.62 -38.79
N ILE A 638 9.39 -9.32 -38.51
CA ILE A 638 8.12 -8.61 -38.47
C ILE A 638 7.47 -8.58 -39.87
N SER A 639 8.26 -8.36 -40.92
CA SER A 639 7.77 -8.38 -42.31
C SER A 639 7.22 -9.74 -42.72
N ILE A 640 7.87 -10.85 -42.32
CA ILE A 640 7.36 -12.21 -42.58
C ILE A 640 6.01 -12.43 -41.89
N GLU A 641 5.86 -11.97 -40.64
CA GLU A 641 4.59 -12.07 -39.91
C GLU A 641 3.49 -11.19 -40.53
N PHE A 642 3.84 -9.98 -41.02
CA PHE A 642 2.90 -9.15 -41.79
C PHE A 642 2.42 -9.88 -43.05
N GLU A 643 3.33 -10.42 -43.86
CA GLU A 643 2.96 -11.19 -45.05
C GLU A 643 2.08 -12.39 -44.70
N THR A 644 2.33 -13.03 -43.56
CA THR A 644 1.56 -14.19 -43.11
C THR A 644 0.12 -13.79 -42.77
N ILE A 645 -0.07 -12.67 -42.07
CA ILE A 645 -1.41 -12.13 -41.75
C ILE A 645 -2.10 -11.62 -43.02
N GLU A 646 -1.39 -10.97 -43.93
CA GLU A 646 -1.95 -10.46 -45.19
C GLU A 646 -2.40 -11.58 -46.13
N ARG A 647 -1.74 -12.74 -46.11
CA ARG A 647 -2.13 -13.92 -46.90
C ARG A 647 -3.39 -14.61 -46.37
N ASP A 648 -3.68 -14.47 -45.09
CA ASP A 648 -4.87 -15.06 -44.45
C ASP A 648 -5.94 -13.99 -44.22
N GLU A 649 -6.91 -13.92 -45.14
CA GLU A 649 -8.01 -12.95 -45.08
C GLU A 649 -8.81 -13.03 -43.77
N THR A 650 -8.88 -14.20 -43.13
CA THR A 650 -9.61 -14.36 -41.85
C THR A 650 -8.86 -13.72 -40.70
N LEU A 651 -7.53 -13.89 -40.65
CA LEU A 651 -6.67 -13.26 -39.65
C LEU A 651 -6.58 -11.76 -39.88
N LEU A 652 -6.46 -11.31 -41.12
CA LEU A 652 -6.46 -9.89 -41.46
C LEU A 652 -7.74 -9.20 -40.99
N ASN A 653 -8.90 -9.77 -41.32
CA ASN A 653 -10.19 -9.23 -40.87
C ASN A 653 -10.31 -9.23 -39.34
N LYS A 654 -9.79 -10.26 -38.66
CA LYS A 654 -9.76 -10.31 -37.21
C LYS A 654 -8.90 -9.18 -36.62
N VAL A 655 -7.67 -9.00 -37.10
CA VAL A 655 -6.76 -7.94 -36.64
C VAL A 655 -7.33 -6.55 -36.88
N MET A 656 -7.99 -6.33 -38.03
CA MET A 656 -8.62 -5.06 -38.36
C MET A 656 -9.85 -4.77 -37.48
N ASN A 657 -10.66 -5.79 -37.17
CA ASN A 657 -11.80 -5.66 -36.26
C ASN A 657 -11.36 -5.43 -34.80
N GLU A 658 -10.23 -6.03 -34.40
CA GLU A 658 -9.66 -5.92 -33.05
C GLU A 658 -8.61 -4.80 -32.94
N LYS A 659 -8.55 -3.86 -33.91
CA LYS A 659 -7.54 -2.77 -33.94
C LYS A 659 -7.46 -1.99 -32.63
N GLU A 660 -8.61 -1.55 -32.11
CA GLU A 660 -8.66 -0.73 -30.89
C GLU A 660 -8.26 -1.54 -29.65
N ASP A 661 -8.63 -2.82 -29.60
CA ASP A 661 -8.29 -3.71 -28.50
C ASP A 661 -6.80 -4.05 -28.48
N ASN A 662 -6.20 -4.28 -29.65
CA ASN A 662 -4.76 -4.52 -29.79
C ASN A 662 -3.94 -3.29 -29.35
N TRP A 663 -4.40 -2.08 -29.67
CA TRP A 663 -3.78 -0.84 -29.19
C TRP A 663 -3.94 -0.67 -27.68
N LYS A 664 -5.14 -0.95 -27.14
CA LYS A 664 -5.40 -0.88 -25.70
C LYS A 664 -4.56 -1.87 -24.90
N ASP A 665 -4.35 -3.08 -25.41
CA ASP A 665 -3.47 -4.08 -24.77
C ASP A 665 -2.02 -3.56 -24.70
N PHE A 666 -1.54 -2.94 -25.78
CA PHE A 666 -0.22 -2.31 -25.79
C PHE A 666 -0.11 -1.12 -24.82
N VAL A 667 -1.10 -0.21 -24.81
CA VAL A 667 -1.18 0.91 -23.86
C VAL A 667 -1.13 0.40 -22.42
N SER A 668 -1.91 -0.63 -22.11
CA SER A 668 -1.95 -1.24 -20.77
C SER A 668 -0.60 -1.84 -20.39
N TYR A 669 0.07 -2.50 -21.33
CA TYR A 669 1.41 -3.02 -21.15
C TYR A 669 2.43 -1.91 -20.87
N VAL A 670 2.43 -0.84 -21.66
CA VAL A 670 3.29 0.34 -21.47
C VAL A 670 3.06 0.95 -20.08
N ARG A 671 1.81 1.15 -19.66
CA ARG A 671 1.48 1.64 -18.30
C ARG A 671 2.11 0.77 -17.21
N THR A 672 2.02 -0.55 -17.34
CA THR A 672 2.63 -1.46 -16.35
C THR A 672 4.16 -1.38 -16.33
N LEU A 673 4.80 -1.06 -17.46
CA LEU A 673 6.24 -0.82 -17.52
C LEU A 673 6.60 0.52 -16.85
N ILE A 674 5.85 1.59 -17.13
CA ILE A 674 6.04 2.91 -16.51
C ILE A 674 5.98 2.82 -14.98
N SER A 675 5.04 2.05 -14.43
CA SER A 675 4.92 1.88 -12.97
C SER A 675 6.08 1.10 -12.34
N LYS A 676 6.78 0.26 -13.12
CA LYS A 676 7.89 -0.59 -12.63
C LYS A 676 9.25 0.07 -12.81
N ASP A 677 9.42 0.84 -13.87
CA ASP A 677 10.68 1.42 -14.24
C ASP A 677 10.98 2.69 -13.44
N LYS A 678 12.14 2.70 -12.79
CA LYS A 678 12.61 3.86 -12.01
C LYS A 678 13.56 4.76 -12.81
N GLU A 679 14.16 4.24 -13.88
CA GLU A 679 15.20 4.95 -14.64
C GLU A 679 14.58 6.09 -15.45
N PHE A 680 13.49 5.82 -16.16
CA PHE A 680 12.82 6.83 -17.00
C PHE A 680 11.78 7.67 -16.27
N LYS A 681 11.58 7.44 -14.96
CA LYS A 681 10.48 8.06 -14.21
C LYS A 681 10.51 9.60 -14.27
N SER A 682 11.67 10.22 -14.12
CA SER A 682 11.80 11.68 -14.16
C SER A 682 11.50 12.29 -15.54
N GLU A 683 11.89 11.61 -16.62
CA GLU A 683 11.60 12.05 -17.98
C GLU A 683 10.11 11.93 -18.27
N ILE A 684 9.51 10.79 -17.91
CA ILE A 684 8.08 10.51 -18.07
C ILE A 684 7.24 11.51 -17.25
N ASP A 685 7.60 11.77 -16.00
CA ASP A 685 6.92 12.74 -15.14
C ASP A 685 7.00 14.16 -15.73
N SER A 686 8.09 14.51 -16.41
CA SER A 686 8.25 15.80 -17.09
C SER A 686 7.34 15.91 -18.31
N VAL A 687 7.18 14.83 -19.09
CA VAL A 687 6.24 14.79 -20.23
C VAL A 687 4.81 14.99 -19.75
N VAL A 688 4.40 14.29 -18.68
CA VAL A 688 3.05 14.45 -18.09
C VAL A 688 2.86 15.86 -17.58
N HIS A 689 3.82 16.41 -16.84
CA HIS A 689 3.70 17.76 -16.29
C HIS A 689 3.56 18.81 -17.39
N ASN A 690 4.37 18.75 -18.44
CA ASN A 690 4.29 19.66 -19.58
C ASN A 690 2.94 19.55 -20.30
N TRP A 691 2.44 18.33 -20.49
CA TRP A 691 1.13 18.12 -21.11
C TRP A 691 -0.02 18.66 -20.26
N VAL A 692 -0.01 18.42 -18.95
CA VAL A 692 -1.01 18.97 -18.03
C VAL A 692 -0.98 20.50 -18.05
N SER A 693 0.21 21.10 -17.95
CA SER A 693 0.40 22.55 -18.03
C SER A 693 -0.10 23.13 -19.36
N GLN A 694 0.15 22.45 -20.49
CA GLN A 694 -0.35 22.87 -21.79
C GLN A 694 -1.90 22.79 -21.88
N LYS A 695 -2.51 21.75 -21.29
CA LYS A 695 -3.97 21.57 -21.32
C LYS A 695 -4.72 22.58 -20.44
N TYR A 696 -4.15 22.93 -19.28
CA TYR A 696 -4.66 24.01 -18.43
C TYR A 696 -4.28 25.40 -18.98
N GLY A 697 -3.27 25.46 -19.85
CA GLY A 697 -2.73 26.66 -20.46
C GLY A 697 -1.63 27.28 -19.58
N GLU A 698 -0.50 27.64 -20.17
CA GLU A 698 0.54 28.43 -19.48
C GLU A 698 0.07 29.86 -19.14
N THR A 699 -1.16 30.26 -19.49
CA THR A 699 -1.62 31.67 -19.41
C THR A 699 -3.13 31.92 -19.26
N ASN A 700 -3.99 30.93 -18.96
CA ASN A 700 -5.45 31.20 -18.84
C ASN A 700 -5.97 31.10 -17.40
N SER A 701 -5.89 32.23 -16.68
CA SER A 701 -6.73 32.54 -15.52
C SER A 701 -8.19 32.82 -15.87
N ASP A 702 -8.58 32.79 -17.14
CA ASP A 702 -9.96 33.07 -17.59
C ASP A 702 -10.67 31.80 -18.07
N SER A 703 -11.13 31.00 -17.11
CA SER A 703 -12.14 29.96 -17.38
C SER A 703 -13.54 30.60 -17.42
N HIS A 704 -13.92 31.20 -18.55
CA HIS A 704 -15.33 31.47 -18.82
C HIS A 704 -16.06 30.12 -19.01
N LEU A 705 -16.84 29.72 -18.00
CA LEU A 705 -17.76 28.59 -18.09
C LEU A 705 -18.87 28.90 -19.10
N LYS A 706 -18.98 28.09 -20.15
CA LYS A 706 -20.23 27.98 -20.92
C LYS A 706 -21.17 27.07 -20.13
N VAL A 707 -22.22 27.66 -19.57
CA VAL A 707 -23.35 26.94 -18.98
C VAL A 707 -24.12 26.23 -20.11
N ALA A 708 -24.45 24.96 -19.91
CA ALA A 708 -25.43 24.21 -20.69
C ALA A 708 -26.77 24.19 -19.96
#